data_AF-A0A972HJ00-F1
#
_entry.id   AF-A0A972HJ00-F1
#
_cell.length_a   1.000
_cell.length_b   1.000
_cell.length_c   1.000
_cell.angle_alpha   90.00
_cell.angle_beta   90.00
_cell.angle_gamma   90.00
#
_symmetry.space_group_name_H-M   'P 1'
#
loop_
_entity.id
_entity.type
_entity.pdbx_description
1 polymer ?
#
loop_
_entity_poly.entity_id
_entity_poly.type
_entity_poly.pdbx_seq_one_letter_code
_entity_poly.pdbx_strand_id
1 'polypeptide(L)'
;MTSGWQFWIDRGGTFTDVVARRPDGALVTHKLLSENPRQYPDAALQGIRELLDLDATAPMSAELIDSVKMGTTVATNALLERAGEPTVFVTTRGFADALRIGYQARPNLFALDIELPEMLYSEVVEVDERVSASGEVIVALDLESVRRDLGRVRADGYDSVAIAFMHGYRYSENEAAVAALARDLGFGQVSVSHEVSPLMKLVSRGDTTVVDAYLSPILRRYVDQVDAELCPDGVGPKLMFMQSNGGLTDAHQFQGRDALLSGPAGGVVGMVRTAVAAGFDRLIGFDMGGTSTDVSHFAGELERTHETQVAGVRVRAPMINIHTVAAGGGSILHFDGSRMRVGPDSAGADPGPACYGNGGPLAITDCNVLLGKLQPNYFPAVFGPSGDQRLDDKVVRAKFDALAAEISAASGVEQTVESVAAGFLTIAVENMANAIKKISVQRGYDVTSYTLVCFGGAGGQHACLVADRLGITRVHLHPHAGVLSAVGIGLADIRHVADQTVELALTNAALAALDDRWQGLEIQGRAAVAKQGVAASHITVTRRLGLRYEGSDTALLVDAGALVDVVSAFEATHSARFGFVSDRPLTIESMQVETVGTSDGDGEIGASIKGSEPEAALTPHQVTMAGQRVSTPFFERSAVAVGNPIDGPAVLIEPTGTTVVEPGWQASVLPNSDLVLERTVPLPDRTAVGTTVDPVQLEIFNNLFMNIAEQMGVVLENTAASVNIKERLDFSCAIFDPTGDLIANAPHMPVHLGSMSESIKSIIGQNPTMQPGDVYVMNAPYNGGTHLPDITVIKPVFNEASTSINFYVASRGHHADVGGTVPGSAPANSTSVDEEGILLDNELLVVDGRF
;
A
#
# COMPACT_ATOMS: atom_id res chain seq x y z
N MET A 1 -19.18 12.60 29.28
CA MET A 1 -19.33 13.88 28.56
C MET A 1 -17.96 14.54 28.58
N THR A 2 -17.32 14.67 27.43
CA THR A 2 -16.05 15.37 27.27
C THR A 2 -16.27 16.87 27.49
N SER A 3 -15.41 17.54 28.25
CA SER A 3 -15.62 18.95 28.61
C SER A 3 -15.21 19.93 27.51
N GLY A 4 -14.46 19.50 26.48
CA GLY A 4 -13.98 20.31 25.36
C GLY A 4 -14.18 19.64 23.99
N TRP A 5 -13.87 20.38 22.93
CA TRP A 5 -13.89 19.93 21.53
C TRP A 5 -12.79 18.93 21.25
N GLN A 6 -13.06 17.98 20.36
CA GLN A 6 -12.03 17.08 19.81
C GLN A 6 -11.94 17.32 18.31
N PHE A 7 -10.73 17.52 17.79
CA PHE A 7 -10.49 17.72 16.37
C PHE A 7 -9.73 16.52 15.80
N TRP A 8 -10.22 15.98 14.69
CA TRP A 8 -9.61 14.89 13.95
C TRP A 8 -9.37 15.37 12.53
N ILE A 9 -8.11 15.43 12.12
CA ILE A 9 -7.70 16.17 10.93
C ILE A 9 -6.87 15.26 10.04
N ASP A 10 -7.27 15.11 8.79
CA ASP A 10 -6.43 14.51 7.75
C ASP A 10 -5.92 15.62 6.82
N ARG A 11 -4.64 15.96 6.94
CA ARG A 11 -3.98 16.93 6.06
C ARG A 11 -3.45 16.21 4.81
N GLY A 12 -4.34 16.01 3.84
CA GLY A 12 -4.03 15.44 2.53
C GLY A 12 -3.26 16.40 1.62
N GLY A 13 -2.92 15.95 0.40
CA GLY A 13 -2.19 16.79 -0.57
C GLY A 13 -3.03 17.93 -1.17
N THR A 14 -4.30 17.66 -1.50
CA THR A 14 -5.20 18.66 -2.11
C THR A 14 -6.05 19.38 -1.07
N PHE A 15 -6.70 18.62 -0.20
CA PHE A 15 -7.63 19.13 0.80
C PHE A 15 -7.22 18.66 2.20
N THR A 16 -7.51 19.49 3.17
CA THR A 16 -7.46 19.16 4.58
C THR A 16 -8.88 18.92 5.05
N ASP A 17 -9.13 17.70 5.51
CA ASP A 17 -10.43 17.25 5.99
C ASP A 17 -10.43 17.32 7.51
N VAL A 18 -11.35 18.13 8.06
CA VAL A 18 -11.50 18.33 9.51
C VAL A 18 -12.82 17.74 9.95
N VAL A 19 -12.77 16.81 10.90
CA VAL A 19 -13.93 16.32 11.63
C VAL A 19 -13.77 16.76 13.07
N ALA A 20 -14.75 17.47 13.61
CA ALA A 20 -14.72 17.91 15.00
C ALA A 20 -15.91 17.34 15.77
N ARG A 21 -15.63 16.84 16.96
CA ARG A 21 -16.64 16.46 17.94
C ARG A 21 -16.84 17.61 18.92
N ARG A 22 -18.05 18.14 18.94
CA ARG A 22 -18.49 19.17 19.87
C ARG A 22 -18.60 18.63 21.30
N PRO A 23 -18.58 19.50 22.33
CA PRO A 23 -18.83 19.08 23.72
C PRO A 23 -20.19 18.41 23.94
N ASP A 24 -21.19 18.73 23.11
CA ASP A 24 -22.52 18.08 23.11
C ASP A 24 -22.52 16.69 22.44
N GLY A 25 -21.39 16.27 21.85
CA GLY A 25 -21.19 14.99 21.19
C GLY A 25 -21.46 14.99 19.69
N ALA A 26 -22.00 16.07 19.12
CA ALA A 26 -22.28 16.14 17.68
C ALA A 26 -20.99 16.25 16.85
N LEU A 27 -21.00 15.60 15.68
CA LEU A 27 -19.92 15.73 14.70
C LEU A 27 -20.24 16.84 13.70
N VAL A 28 -19.23 17.64 13.39
CA VAL A 28 -19.24 18.63 12.31
C VAL A 28 -18.03 18.39 11.42
N THR A 29 -18.20 18.64 10.13
CA THR A 29 -17.16 18.44 9.12
C THR A 29 -16.82 19.76 8.47
N HIS A 30 -15.56 19.97 8.16
CA HIS A 30 -15.08 21.14 7.42
C HIS A 30 -13.97 20.74 6.46
N LYS A 31 -13.85 21.44 5.33
CA LYS A 31 -12.89 21.11 4.26
C LYS A 31 -12.24 22.37 3.74
N LEU A 32 -10.92 22.38 3.76
CA LEU A 32 -10.09 23.50 3.27
C LEU A 32 -9.10 23.00 2.22
N LEU A 33 -8.58 23.90 1.39
CA LEU A 33 -7.42 23.59 0.54
C LEU A 33 -6.21 23.39 1.46
N SER A 34 -5.43 22.33 1.24
CA SER A 34 -4.27 22.03 2.10
C SER A 34 -3.18 23.09 2.03
N GLU A 35 -3.09 23.79 0.89
CA GLU A 35 -2.16 24.90 0.68
C GLU A 35 -2.89 26.11 0.08
N ASN A 36 -3.01 27.17 0.87
CA ASN A 36 -3.53 28.45 0.41
C ASN A 36 -2.87 29.61 1.18
N PRO A 37 -1.56 29.86 0.95
CA PRO A 37 -0.78 30.85 1.71
C PRO A 37 -1.30 32.29 1.57
N ARG A 38 -2.18 32.54 0.60
CA ARG A 38 -2.86 33.83 0.42
C ARG A 38 -3.97 34.08 1.45
N GLN A 39 -4.50 33.03 2.07
CA GLN A 39 -5.62 33.11 3.01
C GLN A 39 -5.23 32.71 4.43
N TYR A 40 -4.43 31.65 4.59
CA TYR A 40 -4.03 31.13 5.90
C TYR A 40 -2.64 30.47 5.85
N PRO A 41 -1.91 30.47 6.98
CA PRO A 41 -0.58 29.86 7.05
C PRO A 41 -0.62 28.32 7.14
N ASP A 42 -1.64 27.75 7.78
CA ASP A 42 -1.85 26.31 7.91
C ASP A 42 -3.35 25.98 7.91
N ALA A 43 -3.75 24.99 7.11
CA ALA A 43 -5.16 24.63 6.92
C ALA A 43 -5.78 23.92 8.13
N ALA A 44 -5.00 23.16 8.89
CA ALA A 44 -5.50 22.44 10.06
C ALA A 44 -5.83 23.43 11.19
N LEU A 45 -4.90 24.35 11.48
CA LEU A 45 -5.13 25.41 12.46
C LEU A 45 -6.27 26.35 12.04
N GLN A 46 -6.35 26.69 10.74
CA GLN A 46 -7.45 27.50 10.22
C GLN A 46 -8.81 26.80 10.40
N GLY A 47 -8.89 25.50 10.09
CA GLY A 47 -10.11 24.72 10.28
C GLY A 47 -10.56 24.66 11.75
N ILE A 48 -9.61 24.55 12.69
CA ILE A 48 -9.90 24.65 14.13
C ILE A 48 -10.47 26.03 14.48
N ARG A 49 -9.83 27.11 13.99
CA ARG A 49 -10.29 28.49 14.25
C ARG A 49 -11.70 28.75 13.73
N GLU A 50 -11.99 28.35 12.49
CA GLU A 50 -13.31 28.56 11.88
C GLU A 50 -14.42 27.78 12.60
N LEU A 51 -14.15 26.55 13.04
CA LEU A 51 -15.12 25.74 13.78
C LEU A 51 -15.35 26.21 15.23
N LEU A 52 -14.36 26.88 15.83
CA LEU A 52 -14.48 27.53 17.13
C LEU A 52 -15.04 28.97 17.05
N ASP A 53 -15.30 29.48 15.84
CA ASP A 53 -15.71 30.88 15.59
C ASP A 53 -14.70 31.89 16.17
N LEU A 54 -13.40 31.61 15.97
CA LEU A 54 -12.30 32.45 16.46
C LEU A 54 -11.78 33.38 15.36
N ASP A 55 -11.51 34.63 15.73
CA ASP A 55 -10.74 35.56 14.90
C ASP A 55 -9.31 35.04 14.66
N ALA A 56 -8.69 35.50 13.58
CA ALA A 56 -7.37 35.04 13.13
C ALA A 56 -6.25 35.15 14.18
N THR A 57 -6.36 36.06 15.15
CA THR A 57 -5.36 36.28 16.21
C THR A 57 -5.82 35.84 17.59
N ALA A 58 -7.03 35.31 17.74
CA ALA A 58 -7.53 34.88 19.05
C ALA A 58 -6.80 33.60 19.51
N PRO A 59 -6.46 33.44 20.80
CA PRO A 59 -5.78 32.25 21.28
C PRO A 59 -6.72 31.03 21.24
N MET A 60 -6.20 29.89 20.80
CA MET A 60 -6.89 28.60 20.87
C MET A 60 -6.68 27.99 22.27
N SER A 61 -7.52 28.39 23.23
CA SER A 61 -7.36 27.98 24.64
C SER A 61 -7.57 26.48 24.87
N ALA A 62 -6.73 25.88 25.71
CA ALA A 62 -6.82 24.50 26.19
C ALA A 62 -8.13 24.20 26.95
N GLU A 63 -8.85 25.22 27.44
CA GLU A 63 -10.16 25.03 28.07
C GLU A 63 -11.25 24.65 27.03
N LEU A 64 -11.06 25.04 25.77
CA LEU A 64 -12.01 24.79 24.69
C LEU A 64 -11.72 23.45 23.98
N ILE A 65 -10.47 23.02 23.94
CA ILE A 65 -10.00 21.88 23.14
C ILE A 65 -9.50 20.79 24.09
N ASP A 66 -10.10 19.61 24.02
CA ASP A 66 -9.69 18.42 24.75
C ASP A 66 -8.52 17.70 24.04
N SER A 67 -8.64 17.51 22.72
CA SER A 67 -7.60 16.86 21.93
C SER A 67 -7.63 17.27 20.45
N VAL A 68 -6.45 17.20 19.83
CA VAL A 68 -6.24 17.33 18.39
C VAL A 68 -5.49 16.09 17.91
N LYS A 69 -6.11 15.31 17.02
CA LYS A 69 -5.53 14.11 16.41
C LYS A 69 -5.34 14.36 14.92
N MET A 70 -4.14 14.14 14.40
CA MET A 70 -3.79 14.54 13.04
C MET A 70 -3.08 13.45 12.24
N GLY A 71 -3.50 13.25 11.00
CA GLY A 71 -2.72 12.62 9.95
C GLY A 71 -2.13 13.69 9.05
N THR A 72 -0.92 13.46 8.53
CA THR A 72 -0.24 14.44 7.70
C THR A 72 0.51 13.79 6.53
N THR A 73 0.53 14.50 5.41
CA THR A 73 1.30 14.13 4.22
C THR A 73 2.68 14.81 4.18
N VAL A 74 3.04 15.64 5.17
CA VAL A 74 4.30 16.42 5.19
C VAL A 74 5.53 15.55 4.95
N ALA A 75 5.68 14.43 5.68
CA ALA A 75 6.81 13.51 5.49
C ALA A 75 6.83 12.87 4.09
N THR A 76 5.65 12.48 3.60
CA THR A 76 5.51 11.82 2.30
C THR A 76 5.84 12.81 1.17
N ASN A 77 5.35 14.05 1.24
CA ASN A 77 5.66 15.10 0.27
C ASN A 77 7.14 15.49 0.33
N ALA A 78 7.72 15.69 1.52
CA ALA A 78 9.14 16.00 1.66
C ALA A 78 10.03 14.89 1.07
N LEU A 79 9.62 13.63 1.19
CA LEU A 79 10.32 12.50 0.58
C LEU A 79 10.21 12.49 -0.96
N LEU A 80 9.01 12.78 -1.50
CA LEU A 80 8.74 12.86 -2.94
C LEU A 80 9.45 14.04 -3.61
N GLU A 81 9.43 15.20 -2.97
CA GLU A 81 10.03 16.46 -3.46
C GLU A 81 11.53 16.58 -3.15
N ARG A 82 12.11 15.61 -2.44
CA ARG A 82 13.50 15.64 -1.96
C ARG A 82 13.81 16.89 -1.14
N ALA A 83 12.87 17.27 -0.28
CA ALA A 83 12.89 18.48 0.55
C ALA A 83 13.10 18.20 2.06
N GLY A 84 13.80 17.12 2.41
CA GLY A 84 14.20 16.81 3.78
C GLY A 84 15.51 17.47 4.23
N GLU A 85 15.96 17.13 5.43
CA GLU A 85 17.16 17.69 6.03
C GLU A 85 18.44 17.07 5.42
N PRO A 86 19.44 17.87 4.98
CA PRO A 86 20.72 17.34 4.54
C PRO A 86 21.35 16.41 5.58
N THR A 87 21.52 15.15 5.20
CA THR A 87 21.86 14.06 6.13
C THR A 87 23.22 13.46 5.79
N VAL A 88 24.04 13.21 6.81
CA VAL A 88 25.29 12.44 6.70
C VAL A 88 25.01 10.97 7.01
N PHE A 89 25.52 10.06 6.19
CA PHE A 89 25.47 8.62 6.46
C PHE A 89 26.81 8.15 7.05
N VAL A 90 26.76 7.53 8.23
CA VAL A 90 27.93 7.00 8.94
C VAL A 90 27.86 5.48 8.90
N THR A 91 28.89 4.84 8.36
CA THR A 91 28.90 3.39 8.16
C THR A 91 30.27 2.78 8.34
N THR A 92 30.32 1.45 8.39
CA THR A 92 31.55 0.66 8.47
C THR A 92 32.45 0.95 7.26
N ARG A 93 33.76 1.10 7.46
CA ARG A 93 34.71 1.26 6.35
C ARG A 93 34.62 0.12 5.33
N GLY A 94 34.59 0.48 4.05
CA GLY A 94 34.38 -0.40 2.90
C GLY A 94 32.91 -0.54 2.47
N PHE A 95 31.98 0.14 3.14
CA PHE A 95 30.54 0.07 2.87
C PHE A 95 29.91 1.40 2.47
N ALA A 96 30.72 2.42 2.12
CA ALA A 96 30.20 3.74 1.74
C ALA A 96 29.12 3.72 0.65
N ASP A 97 29.28 2.84 -0.35
CA ASP A 97 28.36 2.73 -1.49
C ASP A 97 27.26 1.67 -1.28
N ALA A 98 27.17 1.02 -0.12
CA ALA A 98 26.28 -0.12 0.09
C ALA A 98 24.80 0.20 -0.18
N LEU A 99 24.33 1.37 0.27
CA LEU A 99 22.93 1.80 0.07
C LEU A 99 22.66 2.19 -1.38
N ARG A 100 23.64 2.83 -2.04
CA ARG A 100 23.60 3.21 -3.45
C ARG A 100 23.57 1.98 -4.38
N ILE A 101 24.35 0.95 -4.07
CA ILE A 101 24.36 -0.33 -4.79
C ILE A 101 23.04 -1.09 -4.54
N GLY A 102 22.53 -1.04 -3.31
CA GLY A 102 21.31 -1.74 -2.91
C GLY A 102 21.43 -3.25 -3.13
N TYR A 103 20.40 -3.84 -3.76
CA TYR A 103 20.35 -5.26 -4.09
C TYR A 103 20.73 -5.58 -5.55
N GLN A 104 21.31 -4.62 -6.28
CA GLN A 104 21.68 -4.77 -7.70
C GLN A 104 20.51 -5.03 -8.67
N ALA A 105 19.27 -4.88 -8.21
CA ALA A 105 18.08 -4.96 -9.05
C ALA A 105 17.90 -3.70 -9.91
N ARG A 106 17.36 -3.88 -11.13
CA ARG A 106 17.07 -2.78 -12.05
C ARG A 106 15.58 -2.41 -11.99
N PRO A 107 15.21 -1.15 -11.69
CA PRO A 107 13.81 -0.74 -11.67
C PRO A 107 13.11 -0.95 -13.02
N ASN A 108 13.79 -0.55 -14.10
CA ASN A 108 13.34 -0.75 -15.48
C ASN A 108 14.37 -1.59 -16.23
N LEU A 109 14.10 -2.89 -16.31
CA LEU A 109 15.04 -3.89 -16.84
C LEU A 109 15.45 -3.64 -18.30
N PHE A 110 14.55 -3.09 -19.10
CA PHE A 110 14.77 -2.81 -20.53
C PHE A 110 15.26 -1.39 -20.83
N ALA A 111 15.40 -0.53 -19.82
CA ALA A 111 15.92 0.82 -20.04
C ALA A 111 17.37 0.76 -20.54
N LEU A 112 17.70 1.41 -21.66
CA LEU A 112 19.09 1.44 -22.13
C LEU A 112 19.96 2.38 -21.27
N ASP A 113 19.35 3.46 -20.79
CA ASP A 113 19.93 4.40 -19.84
C ASP A 113 19.35 4.14 -18.46
N ILE A 114 20.18 3.69 -17.52
CA ILE A 114 19.74 3.33 -16.17
C ILE A 114 19.81 4.57 -15.29
N GLU A 115 18.64 5.08 -14.93
CA GLU A 115 18.53 6.10 -13.89
C GLU A 115 18.57 5.42 -12.52
N LEU A 116 19.64 5.70 -11.76
CA LEU A 116 19.75 5.26 -10.37
C LEU A 116 18.87 6.16 -9.49
N PRO A 117 18.23 5.61 -8.45
CA PRO A 117 17.54 6.41 -7.44
C PRO A 117 18.51 7.44 -6.83
N GLU A 118 18.01 8.66 -6.66
CA GLU A 118 18.73 9.69 -5.91
C GLU A 118 18.86 9.29 -4.44
N MET A 119 20.05 9.47 -3.86
CA MET A 119 20.30 9.16 -2.45
C MET A 119 19.78 10.28 -1.55
N LEU A 120 19.19 9.93 -0.42
CA LEU A 120 18.71 10.91 0.57
C LEU A 120 19.84 11.53 1.41
N TYR A 121 20.95 10.81 1.58
CA TYR A 121 22.14 11.35 2.25
C TYR A 121 23.03 12.08 1.23
N SER A 122 23.74 13.10 1.71
CA SER A 122 24.60 13.94 0.86
C SER A 122 26.09 13.67 1.03
N GLU A 123 26.49 13.12 2.17
CA GLU A 123 27.89 12.83 2.53
C GLU A 123 27.95 11.50 3.26
N VAL A 124 29.07 10.77 3.11
CA VAL A 124 29.32 9.51 3.81
C VAL A 124 30.58 9.62 4.67
N VAL A 125 30.51 9.16 5.91
CA VAL A 125 31.65 9.00 6.81
C VAL A 125 31.86 7.51 7.09
N GLU A 126 33.00 7.00 6.65
CA GLU A 126 33.41 5.63 6.92
C GLU A 126 34.19 5.55 8.24
N VAL A 127 33.76 4.66 9.12
CA VAL A 127 34.35 4.44 10.44
C VAL A 127 35.20 3.18 10.44
N ASP A 128 36.38 3.25 11.06
CA ASP A 128 37.22 2.09 11.33
C ASP A 128 36.63 1.30 12.49
N GLU A 129 35.63 0.46 12.22
CA GLU A 129 35.11 -0.54 13.13
C GLU A 129 34.67 -1.79 12.38
N ARG A 130 34.75 -2.97 12.99
CA ARG A 130 34.16 -4.18 12.41
C ARG A 130 33.91 -5.22 13.48
N VAL A 131 32.67 -5.70 13.54
CA VAL A 131 32.26 -6.85 14.35
C VAL A 131 31.84 -7.97 13.40
N SER A 132 32.16 -9.23 13.73
CA SER A 132 31.73 -10.40 12.95
C SER A 132 30.26 -10.75 13.22
N ALA A 133 29.67 -11.63 12.41
CA ALA A 133 28.32 -12.14 12.67
C ALA A 133 28.16 -12.90 14.00
N SER A 134 29.28 -13.37 14.58
CA SER A 134 29.36 -14.05 15.87
C SER A 134 29.78 -13.15 17.04
N GLY A 135 30.05 -11.86 16.79
CA GLY A 135 30.36 -10.87 17.83
C GLY A 135 31.85 -10.68 18.09
N GLU A 136 32.73 -11.28 17.28
CA GLU A 136 34.16 -11.05 17.36
C GLU A 136 34.49 -9.65 16.84
N VAL A 137 35.23 -8.86 17.62
CA VAL A 137 35.75 -7.56 17.17
C VAL A 137 36.92 -7.79 16.23
N ILE A 138 36.70 -7.59 14.93
CA ILE A 138 37.71 -7.71 13.87
C ILE A 138 38.53 -6.42 13.79
N VAL A 139 37.88 -5.27 13.91
CA VAL A 139 38.51 -3.94 13.96
C VAL A 139 37.85 -3.16 15.10
N ALA A 140 38.67 -2.71 16.05
CA ALA A 140 38.19 -1.91 17.18
C ALA A 140 37.82 -0.49 16.74
N LEU A 141 36.75 0.07 17.32
CA LEU A 141 36.27 1.42 17.02
C LEU A 141 37.30 2.50 17.38
N ASP A 142 37.71 3.31 16.41
CA ASP A 142 38.55 4.50 16.62
C ASP A 142 37.69 5.77 16.81
N LEU A 143 37.27 6.02 18.06
CA LEU A 143 36.45 7.19 18.41
C LEU A 143 37.14 8.54 18.16
N GLU A 144 38.47 8.61 18.19
CA GLU A 144 39.18 9.88 17.95
C GLU A 144 39.13 10.25 16.47
N SER A 145 39.29 9.27 15.57
CA SER A 145 39.06 9.47 14.13
C SER A 145 37.62 9.89 13.87
N VAL A 146 36.65 9.19 14.46
CA VAL A 146 35.22 9.54 14.33
C VAL A 146 34.94 10.96 14.80
N ARG A 147 35.52 11.40 15.93
CA ARG A 147 35.33 12.76 16.44
C ARG A 147 35.82 13.81 15.46
N ARG A 148 36.99 13.59 14.85
CA ARG A 148 37.53 14.50 13.83
C ARG A 148 36.61 14.56 12.61
N ASP A 149 36.18 13.39 12.11
CA ASP A 149 35.45 13.29 10.85
C ASP A 149 34.01 13.82 11.01
N LEU A 150 33.33 13.51 12.13
CA LEU A 150 32.04 14.10 12.48
C LEU A 150 32.14 15.60 12.82
N GLY A 151 33.23 16.03 13.46
CA GLY A 151 33.48 17.45 13.72
C GLY A 151 33.65 18.26 12.44
N ARG A 152 34.28 17.68 11.41
CA ARG A 152 34.38 18.28 10.07
C ARG A 152 33.00 18.45 9.43
N VAL A 153 32.22 17.37 9.31
CA VAL A 153 30.91 17.48 8.64
C VAL A 153 29.94 18.37 9.43
N ARG A 154 30.05 18.43 10.76
CA ARG A 154 29.30 19.42 11.56
C ARG A 154 29.67 20.86 11.18
N ALA A 155 30.97 21.13 11.00
CA ALA A 155 31.47 22.44 10.57
C ALA A 155 31.07 22.79 9.12
N ASP A 156 30.88 21.77 8.27
CA ASP A 156 30.40 21.91 6.89
C ASP A 156 28.89 22.23 6.83
N GLY A 157 28.18 22.23 7.98
CA GLY A 157 26.80 22.70 8.11
C GLY A 157 25.75 21.60 8.26
N TYR A 158 26.15 20.32 8.33
CA TYR A 158 25.22 19.22 8.56
C TYR A 158 24.71 19.23 10.01
N ASP A 159 23.40 19.00 10.17
CA ASP A 159 22.74 18.91 11.49
C ASP A 159 22.09 17.54 11.74
N SER A 160 21.90 16.74 10.68
CA SER A 160 21.31 15.41 10.74
C SER A 160 22.31 14.31 10.37
N VAL A 161 22.31 13.21 11.13
CA VAL A 161 23.17 12.05 10.90
C VAL A 161 22.41 10.73 11.07
N ALA A 162 22.66 9.81 10.14
CA ALA A 162 22.20 8.43 10.16
C ALA A 162 23.38 7.48 10.36
N ILE A 163 23.33 6.60 11.35
CA ILE A 163 24.44 5.69 11.71
C ILE A 163 23.98 4.24 11.50
N ALA A 164 24.64 3.50 10.59
CA ALA A 164 24.39 2.07 10.40
C ALA A 164 25.68 1.29 10.15
N PHE A 165 26.03 0.41 11.09
CA PHE A 165 27.19 -0.46 11.03
C PHE A 165 26.81 -1.89 10.66
N MET A 166 27.76 -2.61 10.06
CA MET A 166 27.57 -4.03 9.79
C MET A 166 27.38 -4.80 11.10
N HIS A 167 26.34 -5.62 11.17
CA HIS A 167 25.93 -6.36 12.37
C HIS A 167 25.53 -5.47 13.58
N GLY A 168 25.37 -4.15 13.40
CA GLY A 168 24.94 -3.22 14.45
C GLY A 168 23.57 -3.55 15.07
N TYR A 169 22.69 -4.23 14.32
CA TYR A 169 21.40 -4.75 14.80
C TYR A 169 21.53 -5.78 15.94
N ARG A 170 22.69 -6.44 16.07
CA ARG A 170 22.97 -7.48 17.07
C ARG A 170 24.02 -7.04 18.08
N TYR A 171 25.03 -6.27 17.64
CA TYR A 171 26.12 -5.77 18.47
C TYR A 171 26.14 -4.23 18.36
N SER A 172 25.37 -3.58 19.21
CA SER A 172 25.00 -2.16 19.09
C SER A 172 25.99 -1.20 19.74
N GLU A 173 26.99 -1.70 20.47
CA GLU A 173 27.87 -0.89 21.32
C GLU A 173 28.61 0.20 20.53
N ASN A 174 29.11 -0.14 19.33
CA ASN A 174 29.82 0.81 18.49
C ASN A 174 28.88 1.90 17.93
N GLU A 175 27.69 1.52 17.48
CA GLU A 175 26.71 2.50 16.99
C GLU A 175 26.29 3.45 18.11
N ALA A 176 26.04 2.92 19.32
CA ALA A 176 25.66 3.71 20.49
C ALA A 176 26.77 4.70 20.90
N ALA A 177 28.04 4.28 20.85
CA ALA A 177 29.18 5.15 21.16
C ALA A 177 29.33 6.29 20.15
N VAL A 178 29.18 6.01 18.85
CA VAL A 178 29.22 7.03 17.80
C VAL A 178 28.03 7.98 17.87
N ALA A 179 26.84 7.47 18.21
CA ALA A 179 25.65 8.29 18.40
C ALA A 179 25.80 9.26 19.58
N ALA A 180 26.34 8.79 20.72
CA ALA A 180 26.64 9.66 21.86
C ALA A 180 27.62 10.78 21.46
N LEU A 181 28.68 10.43 20.74
CA LEU A 181 29.66 11.39 20.23
C LEU A 181 29.05 12.41 19.26
N ALA A 182 28.17 11.98 18.35
CA ALA A 182 27.47 12.88 17.45
C ALA A 182 26.59 13.89 18.23
N ARG A 183 25.85 13.42 19.24
CA ARG A 183 25.06 14.30 20.12
C ARG A 183 25.96 15.29 20.87
N ASP A 184 27.11 14.86 21.38
CA ASP A 184 28.09 15.72 22.05
C ASP A 184 28.68 16.80 21.13
N LEU A 185 28.81 16.50 19.83
CA LEU A 185 29.24 17.45 18.80
C LEU A 185 28.12 18.41 18.35
N GLY A 186 26.91 18.25 18.88
CA GLY A 186 25.79 19.17 18.70
C GLY A 186 25.01 18.97 17.39
N PHE A 187 24.94 17.75 16.87
CA PHE A 187 23.95 17.41 15.83
C PHE A 187 22.54 17.44 16.42
N GLY A 188 21.60 18.15 15.77
CA GLY A 188 20.21 18.24 16.21
C GLY A 188 19.40 16.95 16.01
N GLN A 189 19.76 16.14 15.00
CA GLN A 189 19.13 14.85 14.72
C GLN A 189 20.18 13.74 14.59
N VAL A 190 20.00 12.67 15.36
CA VAL A 190 20.87 11.46 15.33
C VAL A 190 19.98 10.22 15.31
N SER A 191 19.90 9.58 14.15
CA SER A 191 19.17 8.32 13.96
C SER A 191 20.16 7.15 13.89
N VAL A 192 19.90 6.11 14.68
CA VAL A 192 20.84 4.99 14.88
C VAL A 192 20.16 3.68 14.51
N SER A 193 20.83 2.85 13.71
CA SER A 193 20.16 1.76 13.03
C SER A 193 19.60 0.67 13.95
N HIS A 194 20.27 0.36 15.06
CA HIS A 194 19.74 -0.57 16.07
C HIS A 194 18.56 -0.02 16.88
N GLU A 195 18.33 1.30 16.89
CA GLU A 195 17.16 1.93 17.52
C GLU A 195 16.02 2.08 16.50
N VAL A 196 16.37 2.39 15.24
CA VAL A 196 15.44 2.71 14.17
C VAL A 196 14.92 1.46 13.42
N SER A 197 15.74 0.43 13.25
CA SER A 197 15.30 -0.82 12.62
C SER A 197 16.18 -1.97 13.14
N PRO A 198 15.85 -2.56 14.32
CA PRO A 198 16.67 -3.54 15.05
C PRO A 198 16.67 -4.94 14.42
N LEU A 199 16.68 -5.00 13.10
CA LEU A 199 16.56 -6.22 12.29
C LEU A 199 17.78 -6.38 11.36
N MET A 200 17.97 -7.61 10.87
CA MET A 200 19.06 -7.96 9.95
C MET A 200 18.93 -7.20 8.60
N LYS A 201 19.89 -7.37 7.67
CA LYS A 201 20.02 -6.69 6.35
C LYS A 201 20.48 -5.24 6.44
N LEU A 202 21.74 -4.99 6.06
CA LEU A 202 22.36 -3.67 6.13
C LEU A 202 21.68 -2.63 5.23
N VAL A 203 21.28 -3.03 4.02
CA VAL A 203 20.71 -2.10 3.03
C VAL A 203 19.37 -1.53 3.51
N SER A 204 18.37 -2.38 3.78
CA SER A 204 17.06 -1.90 4.21
C SER A 204 17.08 -1.25 5.59
N ARG A 205 17.89 -1.76 6.53
CA ARG A 205 18.12 -1.11 7.83
C ARG A 205 18.76 0.28 7.65
N GLY A 206 19.79 0.39 6.82
CA GLY A 206 20.49 1.64 6.57
C GLY A 206 19.59 2.68 5.89
N ASP A 207 18.87 2.30 4.82
CA ASP A 207 17.93 3.20 4.15
C ASP A 207 16.84 3.71 5.10
N THR A 208 16.29 2.84 5.96
CA THR A 208 15.30 3.24 6.97
C THR A 208 15.88 4.24 7.97
N THR A 209 17.14 4.04 8.38
CA THR A 209 17.84 4.95 9.30
C THR A 209 18.09 6.31 8.65
N VAL A 210 18.44 6.33 7.36
CA VAL A 210 18.60 7.56 6.58
C VAL A 210 17.25 8.27 6.42
N VAL A 211 16.18 7.56 6.08
CA VAL A 211 14.82 8.13 5.96
C VAL A 211 14.39 8.80 7.27
N ASP A 212 14.63 8.14 8.40
CA ASP A 212 14.30 8.71 9.70
C ASP A 212 15.08 9.99 10.01
N ALA A 213 16.40 10.00 9.77
CA ALA A 213 17.25 11.17 9.95
C ALA A 213 16.87 12.33 9.02
N TYR A 214 16.48 11.99 7.78
CA TYR A 214 16.13 12.95 6.74
C TYR A 214 14.79 13.65 7.02
N LEU A 215 13.79 12.91 7.53
CA LEU A 215 12.42 13.40 7.68
C LEU A 215 12.07 13.91 9.09
N SER A 216 12.68 13.36 10.14
CA SER A 216 12.36 13.73 11.53
C SER A 216 12.51 15.24 11.82
N PRO A 217 13.54 15.96 11.31
CA PRO A 217 13.66 17.41 11.52
C PRO A 217 12.51 18.21 10.89
N ILE A 218 12.05 17.81 9.69
CA ILE A 218 10.93 18.45 8.98
C ILE A 218 9.65 18.30 9.79
N LEU A 219 9.39 17.08 10.26
CA LEU A 219 8.22 16.77 11.08
C LEU A 219 8.24 17.52 12.40
N ARG A 220 9.38 17.57 13.08
CA ARG A 220 9.51 18.28 14.35
C ARG A 220 9.19 19.77 14.20
N ARG A 221 9.69 20.43 13.14
CA ARG A 221 9.33 21.83 12.86
C ARG A 221 7.82 22.03 12.66
N TYR A 222 7.16 21.09 11.98
CA TYR A 222 5.70 21.15 11.80
C TYR A 222 4.94 20.94 13.11
N VAL A 223 5.35 19.93 13.90
CA VAL A 223 4.80 19.67 15.23
C VAL A 223 4.95 20.90 16.12
N ASP A 224 6.15 21.48 16.19
CA ASP A 224 6.44 22.64 17.05
C ASP A 224 5.62 23.88 16.61
N GLN A 225 5.36 24.05 15.31
CA GLN A 225 4.49 25.11 14.80
C GLN A 225 3.04 24.93 15.27
N VAL A 226 2.49 23.72 15.13
CA VAL A 226 1.11 23.41 15.55
C VAL A 226 0.98 23.51 17.07
N ASP A 227 1.95 22.97 17.80
CA ASP A 227 1.98 23.00 19.27
C ASP A 227 2.06 24.43 19.80
N ALA A 228 2.91 25.29 19.23
CA ALA A 228 3.02 26.70 19.65
C ALA A 228 1.70 27.48 19.53
N GLU A 229 0.89 27.19 18.51
CA GLU A 229 -0.41 27.83 18.28
C GLU A 229 -1.52 27.26 19.18
N LEU A 230 -1.43 25.99 19.56
CA LEU A 230 -2.37 25.31 20.47
C LEU A 230 -2.01 25.49 21.96
N CYS A 231 -0.76 25.82 22.26
CA CYS A 231 -0.20 25.98 23.61
C CYS A 231 0.35 27.40 23.88
N PRO A 232 -0.37 28.50 23.59
CA PRO A 232 0.20 29.85 23.69
C PRO A 232 0.67 30.23 25.11
N ASP A 233 0.07 29.62 26.15
CA ASP A 233 0.41 29.85 27.56
C ASP A 233 1.21 28.68 28.20
N GLY A 234 1.74 27.75 27.38
CA GLY A 234 2.51 26.59 27.83
C GLY A 234 1.69 25.40 28.37
N VAL A 235 0.36 25.49 28.30
CA VAL A 235 -0.58 24.39 28.53
C VAL A 235 -1.53 24.31 27.34
N GLY A 236 -1.63 23.14 26.71
CA GLY A 236 -2.51 22.93 25.56
C GLY A 236 -3.18 21.56 25.54
N PRO A 237 -3.99 21.30 24.51
CA PRO A 237 -4.70 20.05 24.33
C PRO A 237 -3.75 18.87 24.11
N LYS A 238 -4.27 17.64 24.20
CA LYS A 238 -3.53 16.46 23.76
C LYS A 238 -3.34 16.51 22.24
N LEU A 239 -2.10 16.71 21.77
CA LEU A 239 -1.76 16.69 20.36
C LEU A 239 -1.17 15.33 19.96
N MET A 240 -1.88 14.62 19.08
CA MET A 240 -1.54 13.26 18.67
C MET A 240 -1.40 13.17 17.16
N PHE A 241 -0.44 12.37 16.70
CA PHE A 241 -0.20 12.12 15.28
C PHE A 241 -0.45 10.66 14.92
N MET A 242 -1.09 10.46 13.78
CA MET A 242 -1.27 9.15 13.15
C MET A 242 0.07 8.64 12.63
N GLN A 243 0.36 7.38 12.91
CA GLN A 243 1.52 6.66 12.42
C GLN A 243 1.15 5.74 11.25
N SER A 244 2.15 5.38 10.45
CA SER A 244 2.01 4.45 9.32
C SER A 244 1.42 3.10 9.74
N ASN A 245 1.58 2.68 10.99
CA ASN A 245 1.08 1.41 11.53
C ASN A 245 -0.42 1.42 11.90
N GLY A 246 -1.12 2.55 11.72
CA GLY A 246 -2.53 2.75 12.05
C GLY A 246 -2.80 3.09 13.53
N GLY A 247 -1.77 3.42 14.30
CA GLY A 247 -1.86 3.89 15.68
C GLY A 247 -1.58 5.38 15.82
N LEU A 248 -2.00 5.94 16.95
CA LEU A 248 -1.63 7.29 17.37
C LEU A 248 -0.39 7.27 18.27
N THR A 249 0.39 8.35 18.18
CA THR A 249 1.46 8.66 19.12
C THR A 249 1.43 10.14 19.48
N ASP A 250 1.95 10.47 20.66
CA ASP A 250 2.19 11.86 21.08
C ASP A 250 3.07 12.60 20.04
N ALA A 251 2.76 13.87 19.79
CA ALA A 251 3.42 14.65 18.74
C ALA A 251 4.95 14.72 18.87
N HIS A 252 5.49 14.78 20.09
CA HIS A 252 6.94 14.84 20.31
C HIS A 252 7.64 13.48 20.19
N GLN A 253 6.87 12.39 20.15
CA GLN A 253 7.34 11.03 19.89
C GLN A 253 7.20 10.63 18.41
N PHE A 254 6.65 11.50 17.57
CA PHE A 254 6.46 11.23 16.14
C PHE A 254 7.79 11.30 15.39
N GLN A 255 8.11 10.24 14.64
CA GLN A 255 9.39 10.07 13.95
C GLN A 255 9.20 9.95 12.44
N GLY A 256 10.26 10.29 11.69
CA GLY A 256 10.28 10.31 10.22
C GLY A 256 9.85 9.00 9.58
N ARG A 257 10.41 7.88 10.06
CA ARG A 257 10.08 6.54 9.51
C ARG A 257 8.61 6.13 9.71
N ASP A 258 7.95 6.65 10.75
CA ASP A 258 6.60 6.28 11.17
C ASP A 258 5.53 7.22 10.62
N ALA A 259 5.91 8.22 9.82
CA ALA A 259 5.01 9.25 9.30
C ALA A 259 4.60 9.06 7.84
N LEU A 260 5.23 8.12 7.13
CA LEU A 260 4.97 7.86 5.72
C LEU A 260 3.58 7.23 5.56
N LEU A 261 2.76 7.74 4.64
CA LEU A 261 1.40 7.23 4.38
C LEU A 261 0.46 7.23 5.63
N SER A 262 0.69 8.13 6.59
CA SER A 262 -0.15 8.20 7.81
C SER A 262 -1.61 8.58 7.55
N GLY A 263 -1.90 9.43 6.57
CA GLY A 263 -3.28 9.82 6.21
C GLY A 263 -4.11 8.63 5.74
N PRO A 264 -3.65 7.90 4.70
CA PRO A 264 -4.29 6.66 4.25
C PRO A 264 -4.43 5.59 5.35
N ALA A 265 -3.46 5.47 6.27
CA ALA A 265 -3.58 4.57 7.43
C ALA A 265 -4.80 4.93 8.31
N GLY A 266 -5.08 6.22 8.49
CA GLY A 266 -6.31 6.71 9.10
C GLY A 266 -7.56 6.24 8.36
N GLY A 267 -7.57 6.30 7.03
CA GLY A 267 -8.64 5.77 6.18
C GLY A 267 -8.94 4.30 6.46
N VAL A 268 -7.91 3.45 6.53
CA VAL A 268 -8.06 2.01 6.84
C VAL A 268 -8.60 1.80 8.26
N VAL A 269 -8.13 2.55 9.25
CA VAL A 269 -8.68 2.46 10.61
C VAL A 269 -10.16 2.86 10.63
N GLY A 270 -10.51 3.94 9.94
CA GLY A 270 -11.90 4.41 9.83
C GLY A 270 -12.79 3.38 9.17
N MET A 271 -12.35 2.82 8.05
CA MET A 271 -12.99 1.71 7.35
C MET A 271 -13.27 0.53 8.29
N VAL A 272 -12.24 0.03 8.99
CA VAL A 272 -12.37 -1.14 9.87
C VAL A 272 -13.30 -0.84 11.04
N ARG A 273 -13.07 0.25 11.78
CA ARG A 273 -13.84 0.55 12.99
C ARG A 273 -15.32 0.80 12.69
N THR A 274 -15.63 1.48 11.58
CA THR A 274 -17.02 1.76 11.19
C THR A 274 -17.73 0.53 10.63
N ALA A 275 -17.09 -0.25 9.77
CA ALA A 275 -17.70 -1.45 9.20
C ALA A 275 -17.87 -2.58 10.22
N VAL A 276 -16.92 -2.76 11.16
CA VAL A 276 -17.06 -3.72 12.28
C VAL A 276 -18.21 -3.32 13.19
N ALA A 277 -18.37 -2.02 13.48
CA ALA A 277 -19.53 -1.52 14.24
C ALA A 277 -20.86 -1.77 13.50
N ALA A 278 -20.84 -1.81 12.16
CA ALA A 278 -21.98 -2.18 11.33
C ALA A 278 -22.19 -3.71 11.20
N GLY A 279 -21.33 -4.54 11.80
CA GLY A 279 -21.43 -6.00 11.80
C GLY A 279 -20.71 -6.70 10.64
N PHE A 280 -19.76 -6.04 9.97
CA PHE A 280 -18.93 -6.63 8.91
C PHE A 280 -17.48 -6.83 9.38
N ASP A 281 -16.93 -8.03 9.22
CA ASP A 281 -15.60 -8.42 9.73
C ASP A 281 -14.59 -8.85 8.66
N ARG A 282 -15.06 -8.99 7.41
CA ARG A 282 -14.26 -9.30 6.21
C ARG A 282 -14.46 -8.21 5.18
N LEU A 283 -13.45 -7.36 5.04
CA LEU A 283 -13.55 -6.07 4.36
C LEU A 283 -12.50 -5.92 3.26
N ILE A 284 -12.91 -5.28 2.17
CA ILE A 284 -12.01 -4.70 1.17
C ILE A 284 -12.22 -3.20 1.18
N GLY A 285 -11.16 -2.44 1.46
CA GLY A 285 -11.18 -0.99 1.43
C GLY A 285 -11.03 -0.45 0.03
N PHE A 286 -11.84 0.55 -0.29
CA PHE A 286 -11.81 1.27 -1.55
C PHE A 286 -11.93 2.77 -1.28
N ASP A 287 -10.79 3.43 -1.09
CA ASP A 287 -10.68 4.88 -0.93
C ASP A 287 -10.38 5.51 -2.28
N MET A 288 -11.35 6.16 -2.91
CA MET A 288 -11.11 6.82 -4.19
C MET A 288 -11.22 8.34 -4.04
N GLY A 289 -10.07 9.00 -4.26
CA GLY A 289 -9.94 10.45 -4.29
C GLY A 289 -9.91 11.02 -5.71
N GLY A 290 -9.36 12.23 -5.82
CA GLY A 290 -9.14 12.90 -7.10
C GLY A 290 -7.94 12.37 -7.87
N THR A 291 -6.88 11.89 -7.19
CA THR A 291 -5.63 11.53 -7.87
C THR A 291 -5.43 10.02 -7.98
N SER A 292 -5.80 9.30 -6.94
CA SER A 292 -5.52 7.87 -6.76
C SER A 292 -6.68 7.15 -6.09
N THR A 293 -6.58 5.82 -6.07
CA THR A 293 -7.39 4.95 -5.23
C THR A 293 -6.47 4.18 -4.29
N ASP A 294 -6.74 4.23 -2.99
CA ASP A 294 -6.06 3.39 -1.99
C ASP A 294 -6.92 2.17 -1.65
N VAL A 295 -6.30 1.00 -1.74
CA VAL A 295 -6.95 -0.29 -1.50
C VAL A 295 -6.33 -0.96 -0.28
N SER A 296 -7.17 -1.53 0.59
CA SER A 296 -6.73 -2.30 1.76
C SER A 296 -7.58 -3.56 1.96
N HIS A 297 -7.10 -4.49 2.79
CA HIS A 297 -7.79 -5.71 3.17
C HIS A 297 -7.83 -5.84 4.69
N PHE A 298 -8.95 -6.36 5.22
CA PHE A 298 -9.10 -6.68 6.63
C PHE A 298 -9.91 -7.97 6.79
N ALA A 299 -9.39 -8.89 7.60
CA ALA A 299 -10.08 -10.11 8.00
C ALA A 299 -9.70 -10.46 9.45
N GLY A 300 -10.31 -9.78 10.41
CA GLY A 300 -10.05 -9.95 11.84
C GLY A 300 -8.87 -9.15 12.40
N GLU A 301 -7.86 -8.84 11.58
CA GLU A 301 -6.74 -7.97 11.98
C GLU A 301 -6.32 -6.98 10.89
N LEU A 302 -5.68 -5.87 11.32
CA LEU A 302 -5.09 -4.89 10.42
C LEU A 302 -3.83 -5.46 9.78
N GLU A 303 -3.87 -5.69 8.47
CA GLU A 303 -2.71 -6.17 7.74
C GLU A 303 -1.62 -5.10 7.65
N ARG A 304 -0.39 -5.55 7.84
CA ARG A 304 0.79 -4.68 7.80
C ARG A 304 1.86 -5.26 6.88
N THR A 305 2.60 -4.36 6.24
CA THR A 305 3.89 -4.68 5.62
C THR A 305 5.02 -4.19 6.51
N HIS A 306 6.13 -4.92 6.53
CA HIS A 306 7.31 -4.59 7.32
C HIS A 306 8.45 -4.00 6.48
N GLU A 307 8.38 -4.17 5.17
CA GLU A 307 9.34 -3.62 4.22
C GLU A 307 8.55 -3.15 2.99
N THR A 308 8.80 -1.92 2.57
CA THR A 308 8.15 -1.30 1.41
C THR A 308 9.09 -0.31 0.75
N GLN A 309 8.71 0.19 -0.42
CA GLN A 309 9.43 1.23 -1.13
C GLN A 309 8.51 2.44 -1.32
N VAL A 310 8.93 3.60 -0.81
CA VAL A 310 8.21 4.87 -0.94
C VAL A 310 9.10 5.86 -1.67
N ALA A 311 8.62 6.45 -2.76
CA ALA A 311 9.40 7.39 -3.60
C ALA A 311 10.79 6.84 -4.02
N GLY A 312 10.85 5.54 -4.33
CA GLY A 312 12.09 4.84 -4.70
C GLY A 312 13.00 4.48 -3.52
N VAL A 313 12.66 4.86 -2.29
CA VAL A 313 13.48 4.60 -1.09
C VAL A 313 12.90 3.44 -0.29
N ARG A 314 13.76 2.50 0.11
CA ARG A 314 13.38 1.32 0.89
C ARG A 314 13.18 1.71 2.35
N VAL A 315 12.08 1.28 2.94
CA VAL A 315 11.74 1.57 4.33
C VAL A 315 11.28 0.29 5.01
N ARG A 316 11.90 -0.01 6.15
CA ARG A 316 11.61 -1.16 6.99
C ARG A 316 11.01 -0.72 8.32
N ALA A 317 9.73 -0.42 8.30
CA ALA A 317 8.91 -0.09 9.45
C ALA A 317 7.52 -0.72 9.31
N PRO A 318 6.81 -1.07 10.40
CA PRO A 318 5.44 -1.56 10.31
C PRO A 318 4.52 -0.49 9.72
N MET A 319 3.91 -0.78 8.59
CA MET A 319 2.95 0.11 7.93
C MET A 319 1.69 -0.67 7.60
N ILE A 320 0.53 -0.04 7.70
CA ILE A 320 -0.71 -0.60 7.17
C ILE A 320 -0.47 -0.92 5.70
N ASN A 321 -0.87 -2.13 5.30
CA ASN A 321 -0.68 -2.59 3.95
C ASN A 321 -1.72 -1.90 3.04
N ILE A 322 -1.30 -0.81 2.40
CA ILE A 322 -2.11 -0.01 1.50
C ILE A 322 -1.52 -0.12 0.11
N HIS A 323 -2.36 -0.47 -0.85
CA HIS A 323 -1.97 -0.50 -2.25
C HIS A 323 -2.63 0.67 -2.99
N THR A 324 -1.81 1.64 -3.37
CA THR A 324 -2.25 2.79 -4.16
C THR A 324 -2.29 2.44 -5.64
N VAL A 325 -3.37 2.83 -6.30
CA VAL A 325 -3.59 2.69 -7.74
C VAL A 325 -3.65 4.09 -8.34
N ALA A 326 -2.97 4.29 -9.47
CA ALA A 326 -3.01 5.53 -10.25
C ALA A 326 -4.34 5.67 -11.04
N ALA A 327 -5.46 5.45 -10.36
CA ALA A 327 -6.82 5.56 -10.86
C ALA A 327 -7.63 6.36 -9.84
N GLY A 328 -7.90 7.63 -10.12
CA GLY A 328 -8.73 8.52 -9.30
C GLY A 328 -9.62 9.38 -10.20
N GLY A 329 -10.46 10.24 -9.62
CA GLY A 329 -11.38 11.09 -10.41
C GLY A 329 -10.69 11.94 -11.50
N GLY A 330 -9.42 12.28 -11.31
CA GLY A 330 -8.58 13.09 -12.19
C GLY A 330 -7.67 12.29 -13.12
N SER A 331 -7.71 10.95 -13.12
CA SER A 331 -6.90 10.16 -14.05
C SER A 331 -7.24 10.49 -15.50
N ILE A 332 -6.22 10.82 -16.28
CA ILE A 332 -6.35 11.40 -17.63
C ILE A 332 -6.76 10.31 -18.62
N LEU A 333 -7.61 10.68 -19.58
CA LEU A 333 -8.04 9.80 -20.68
C LEU A 333 -7.08 9.94 -21.87
N HIS A 334 -6.54 8.81 -22.35
CA HIS A 334 -5.61 8.76 -23.47
C HIS A 334 -6.15 7.89 -24.61
N PHE A 335 -5.87 8.31 -25.85
CA PHE A 335 -6.05 7.52 -27.05
C PHE A 335 -4.83 7.68 -27.95
N ASP A 336 -4.25 6.58 -28.42
CA ASP A 336 -3.01 6.59 -29.24
C ASP A 336 -3.24 6.26 -30.73
N GLY A 337 -4.49 6.30 -31.17
CA GLY A 337 -4.91 5.87 -32.51
C GLY A 337 -5.29 4.39 -32.58
N SER A 338 -5.00 3.58 -31.55
CA SER A 338 -5.35 2.16 -31.52
C SER A 338 -6.02 1.71 -30.22
N ARG A 339 -5.54 2.19 -29.07
CA ARG A 339 -6.00 1.78 -27.73
C ARG A 339 -6.45 2.97 -26.90
N MET A 340 -7.48 2.75 -26.09
CA MET A 340 -7.91 3.67 -25.04
C MET A 340 -7.19 3.30 -23.74
N ARG A 341 -6.70 4.29 -23.00
CA ARG A 341 -6.01 4.12 -21.72
C ARG A 341 -6.46 5.17 -20.71
N VAL A 342 -6.41 4.85 -19.42
CA VAL A 342 -6.72 5.76 -18.32
C VAL A 342 -5.52 5.84 -17.39
N GLY A 343 -5.02 7.06 -17.14
CA GLY A 343 -3.81 7.28 -16.35
C GLY A 343 -2.53 6.74 -17.02
N PRO A 344 -1.43 6.60 -16.25
CA PRO A 344 -1.32 6.82 -14.81
C PRO A 344 -1.34 8.30 -14.40
N ASP A 345 -1.16 9.19 -15.37
CA ASP A 345 -1.13 10.63 -15.14
C ASP A 345 -2.47 11.13 -14.60
N SER A 346 -2.41 12.12 -13.71
CA SER A 346 -3.59 12.76 -13.13
C SER A 346 -3.62 14.24 -13.45
N ALA A 347 -4.82 14.76 -13.70
CA ALA A 347 -5.07 16.19 -13.84
C ALA A 347 -4.98 16.95 -12.51
N GLY A 348 -4.95 16.24 -11.37
CA GLY A 348 -4.91 16.83 -10.03
C GLY A 348 -6.13 17.71 -9.73
N ALA A 349 -5.92 18.77 -8.96
CA ALA A 349 -6.95 19.77 -8.68
C ALA A 349 -6.79 21.07 -9.51
N ASP A 350 -5.57 21.36 -9.97
CA ASP A 350 -5.25 22.49 -10.84
C ASP A 350 -4.20 22.05 -11.88
N PRO A 351 -4.49 22.06 -13.19
CA PRO A 351 -5.73 22.56 -13.81
C PRO A 351 -6.96 21.68 -13.59
N GLY A 352 -6.80 20.47 -13.05
CA GLY A 352 -7.91 19.55 -12.76
C GLY A 352 -8.58 18.96 -14.01
N PRO A 353 -9.61 18.11 -13.84
CA PRO A 353 -10.45 17.65 -14.94
C PRO A 353 -11.02 18.79 -15.78
N ALA A 354 -11.38 18.52 -17.03
CA ALA A 354 -11.87 19.55 -17.94
C ALA A 354 -13.10 20.28 -17.39
N CYS A 355 -13.96 19.58 -16.66
CA CYS A 355 -15.13 20.13 -15.99
C CYS A 355 -14.82 21.16 -14.90
N TYR A 356 -13.57 21.28 -14.43
CA TYR A 356 -13.20 22.31 -13.44
C TYR A 356 -13.02 23.70 -14.08
N GLY A 357 -12.98 23.79 -15.41
CA GLY A 357 -12.95 25.07 -16.13
C GLY A 357 -11.58 25.76 -16.20
N ASN A 358 -10.52 25.17 -15.63
CA ASN A 358 -9.16 25.74 -15.65
C ASN A 358 -8.30 25.27 -16.85
N GLY A 359 -8.94 24.73 -17.89
CA GLY A 359 -8.25 24.31 -19.12
C GLY A 359 -7.63 22.91 -19.08
N GLY A 360 -7.87 22.12 -18.04
CA GLY A 360 -7.30 20.78 -17.89
C GLY A 360 -7.87 19.70 -18.84
N PRO A 361 -7.25 18.52 -18.93
CA PRO A 361 -7.58 17.46 -19.88
C PRO A 361 -8.87 16.70 -19.53
N LEU A 362 -9.35 15.82 -20.42
CA LEU A 362 -10.42 14.88 -20.07
C LEU A 362 -9.91 13.86 -19.04
N ALA A 363 -10.70 13.61 -18.00
CA ALA A 363 -10.43 12.66 -16.92
C ALA A 363 -11.69 11.83 -16.54
N ILE A 364 -11.54 10.89 -15.60
CA ILE A 364 -12.66 10.03 -15.13
C ILE A 364 -13.87 10.84 -14.65
N THR A 365 -13.65 11.94 -13.94
CA THR A 365 -14.73 12.83 -13.46
C THR A 365 -15.55 13.37 -14.63
N ASP A 366 -14.90 13.70 -15.76
CA ASP A 366 -15.56 14.19 -16.97
C ASP A 366 -16.45 13.10 -17.60
N CYS A 367 -16.07 11.82 -17.50
CA CYS A 367 -16.95 10.71 -17.90
C CYS A 367 -18.23 10.70 -17.06
N ASN A 368 -18.13 10.83 -15.74
CA ASN A 368 -19.29 10.84 -14.85
C ASN A 368 -20.18 12.07 -15.06
N VAL A 369 -19.60 13.24 -15.37
CA VAL A 369 -20.36 14.44 -15.78
C VAL A 369 -21.08 14.20 -17.10
N LEU A 370 -20.39 13.69 -18.13
CA LEU A 370 -20.99 13.43 -19.44
C LEU A 370 -22.13 12.40 -19.38
N LEU A 371 -21.95 11.34 -18.61
CA LEU A 371 -22.95 10.30 -18.42
C LEU A 371 -24.09 10.73 -17.48
N GLY A 372 -24.02 11.93 -16.90
CA GLY A 372 -25.04 12.49 -16.01
C GLY A 372 -25.03 11.93 -14.58
N LYS A 373 -24.05 11.08 -14.24
CA LYS A 373 -23.88 10.52 -12.89
C LYS A 373 -23.49 11.62 -11.88
N LEU A 374 -22.71 12.61 -12.34
CA LEU A 374 -22.45 13.85 -11.61
C LEU A 374 -23.21 15.02 -12.25
N GLN A 375 -23.92 15.78 -11.43
CA GLN A 375 -24.72 16.93 -11.86
C GLN A 375 -24.11 18.23 -11.33
N PRO A 376 -23.77 19.21 -12.19
CA PRO A 376 -23.17 20.48 -11.77
C PRO A 376 -23.96 21.24 -10.69
N ASN A 377 -25.29 21.08 -10.69
CA ASN A 377 -26.19 21.74 -9.72
C ASN A 377 -26.05 21.20 -8.29
N TYR A 378 -25.58 19.96 -8.13
CA TYR A 378 -25.41 19.31 -6.82
C TYR A 378 -23.95 19.21 -6.40
N PHE A 379 -23.02 19.66 -7.25
CA PHE A 379 -21.61 19.75 -6.90
C PHE A 379 -21.28 21.13 -6.29
N PRO A 380 -20.37 21.21 -5.29
CA PRO A 380 -19.93 22.49 -4.73
C PRO A 380 -19.42 23.48 -5.78
N ALA A 381 -19.81 24.75 -5.65
CA ALA A 381 -19.37 25.82 -6.53
C ALA A 381 -18.02 26.40 -6.04
N VAL A 382 -16.94 25.65 -6.27
CA VAL A 382 -15.59 25.94 -5.75
C VAL A 382 -14.53 26.12 -6.84
N PHE A 383 -14.95 26.19 -8.10
CA PHE A 383 -14.06 26.20 -9.26
C PHE A 383 -13.90 27.59 -9.89
N GLY A 384 -13.01 27.66 -10.88
CA GLY A 384 -12.67 28.88 -11.60
C GLY A 384 -11.82 29.87 -10.80
N PRO A 385 -11.40 30.98 -11.41
CA PRO A 385 -10.42 31.91 -10.82
C PRO A 385 -10.84 32.56 -9.50
N SER A 386 -12.15 32.64 -9.26
CA SER A 386 -12.76 33.23 -8.06
C SER A 386 -13.23 32.19 -7.03
N GLY A 387 -13.15 30.89 -7.35
CA GLY A 387 -13.57 29.80 -6.46
C GLY A 387 -15.08 29.73 -6.19
N ASP A 388 -15.90 30.18 -7.15
CA ASP A 388 -17.37 30.31 -7.02
C ASP A 388 -18.13 29.68 -8.21
N GLN A 389 -17.44 28.99 -9.11
CA GLN A 389 -18.03 28.37 -10.31
C GLN A 389 -18.34 26.89 -10.07
N ARG A 390 -19.35 26.40 -10.81
CA ARG A 390 -19.76 24.99 -10.85
C ARG A 390 -18.99 24.24 -11.94
N LEU A 391 -19.17 22.92 -11.99
CA LEU A 391 -18.65 22.09 -13.07
C LEU A 391 -19.16 22.55 -14.45
N ASP A 392 -18.28 22.61 -15.45
CA ASP A 392 -18.58 23.00 -16.83
C ASP A 392 -18.87 21.76 -17.70
N ASP A 393 -20.16 21.44 -17.85
CA ASP A 393 -20.64 20.32 -18.67
C ASP A 393 -20.46 20.56 -20.19
N LYS A 394 -20.38 21.82 -20.62
CA LYS A 394 -20.25 22.18 -22.04
C LYS A 394 -18.83 21.91 -22.54
N VAL A 395 -17.82 22.26 -21.76
CA VAL A 395 -16.41 21.96 -22.08
C VAL A 395 -16.19 20.46 -22.17
N VAL A 396 -16.76 19.69 -21.24
CA VAL A 396 -16.73 18.22 -21.26
C VAL A 396 -17.31 17.68 -22.55
N ARG A 397 -18.54 18.11 -22.89
CA ARG A 397 -19.23 17.68 -24.11
C ARG A 397 -18.41 17.96 -25.37
N ALA A 398 -17.89 19.18 -25.50
CA ALA A 398 -17.10 19.58 -26.67
C ALA A 398 -15.82 18.75 -26.84
N LYS A 399 -15.13 18.44 -25.73
CA LYS A 399 -13.93 17.60 -25.77
C LYS A 399 -14.23 16.14 -26.10
N PHE A 400 -15.32 15.58 -25.57
CA PHE A 400 -15.73 14.23 -25.93
C PHE A 400 -16.23 14.13 -27.37
N ASP A 401 -16.92 15.15 -27.91
CA ASP A 401 -17.31 15.17 -29.32
C ASP A 401 -16.07 15.07 -30.23
N ALA A 402 -14.99 15.78 -29.89
CA ALA A 402 -13.71 15.69 -30.60
C ALA A 402 -13.06 14.30 -30.48
N LEU A 403 -12.99 13.74 -29.27
CA LEU A 403 -12.39 12.44 -29.01
C LEU A 403 -13.18 11.29 -29.68
N ALA A 404 -14.50 11.35 -29.68
CA ALA A 404 -15.35 10.37 -30.36
C ALA A 404 -15.17 10.41 -31.87
N ALA A 405 -15.01 11.60 -32.47
CA ALA A 405 -14.69 11.74 -33.89
C ALA A 405 -13.32 11.13 -34.23
N GLU A 406 -12.32 11.34 -33.37
CA GLU A 406 -10.98 10.77 -33.53
C GLU A 406 -10.99 9.23 -33.48
N ILE A 407 -11.63 8.64 -32.46
CA ILE A 407 -11.73 7.18 -32.31
C ILE A 407 -12.54 6.58 -33.46
N SER A 408 -13.61 7.25 -33.91
CA SER A 408 -14.41 6.79 -35.05
C SER A 408 -13.59 6.75 -36.33
N ALA A 409 -12.76 7.77 -36.57
CA ALA A 409 -11.89 7.83 -37.74
C ALA A 409 -10.80 6.75 -37.71
N ALA A 410 -10.23 6.46 -36.54
CA ALA A 410 -9.16 5.48 -36.41
C ALA A 410 -9.64 4.01 -36.42
N SER A 411 -10.77 3.73 -35.78
CA SER A 411 -11.34 2.37 -35.69
C SER A 411 -12.18 1.96 -36.90
N GLY A 412 -12.69 2.94 -37.68
CA GLY A 412 -13.65 2.70 -38.75
C GLY A 412 -15.06 2.34 -38.26
N VAL A 413 -15.31 2.43 -36.94
CA VAL A 413 -16.61 2.19 -36.31
C VAL A 413 -17.10 3.50 -35.70
N GLU A 414 -18.33 3.91 -36.02
CA GLU A 414 -18.92 5.12 -35.44
C GLU A 414 -19.08 4.97 -33.92
N GLN A 415 -18.52 5.92 -33.16
CA GLN A 415 -18.58 5.98 -31.71
C GLN A 415 -19.39 7.19 -31.27
N THR A 416 -20.29 6.99 -30.29
CA THR A 416 -20.97 8.10 -29.61
C THR A 416 -20.14 8.56 -28.41
N VAL A 417 -20.34 9.81 -27.98
CA VAL A 417 -19.65 10.34 -26.78
C VAL A 417 -19.97 9.53 -25.52
N GLU A 418 -21.21 9.04 -25.38
CA GLU A 418 -21.62 8.19 -24.26
C GLU A 418 -20.91 6.82 -24.30
N SER A 419 -20.75 6.23 -25.50
CA SER A 419 -20.01 4.97 -25.68
C SER A 419 -18.54 5.14 -25.27
N VAL A 420 -17.90 6.22 -25.73
CA VAL A 420 -16.50 6.52 -25.41
C VAL A 420 -16.31 6.72 -23.91
N ALA A 421 -17.15 7.54 -23.26
CA ALA A 421 -17.06 7.76 -21.82
C ALA A 421 -17.34 6.49 -21.01
N ALA A 422 -18.32 5.68 -21.40
CA ALA A 422 -18.59 4.39 -20.75
C ALA A 422 -17.43 3.39 -20.94
N GLY A 423 -16.75 3.42 -22.10
CA GLY A 423 -15.56 2.65 -22.39
C GLY A 423 -14.40 3.00 -21.46
N PHE A 424 -14.09 4.29 -21.30
CA PHE A 424 -13.07 4.75 -20.34
C PHE A 424 -13.41 4.39 -18.89
N LEU A 425 -14.67 4.53 -18.47
CA LEU A 425 -15.08 4.06 -17.14
C LEU A 425 -14.91 2.55 -16.97
N THR A 426 -15.19 1.77 -18.01
CA THR A 426 -15.00 0.32 -17.97
C THR A 426 -13.52 -0.04 -17.76
N ILE A 427 -12.61 0.64 -18.46
CA ILE A 427 -11.16 0.46 -18.30
C ILE A 427 -10.72 0.86 -16.88
N ALA A 428 -11.18 2.01 -16.38
CA ALA A 428 -10.85 2.47 -15.04
C ALA A 428 -11.34 1.50 -13.96
N VAL A 429 -12.59 1.04 -14.05
CA VAL A 429 -13.17 0.05 -13.12
C VAL A 429 -12.40 -1.27 -13.17
N GLU A 430 -11.99 -1.73 -14.35
CA GLU A 430 -11.20 -2.95 -14.49
C GLU A 430 -9.80 -2.79 -13.85
N ASN A 431 -9.14 -1.65 -14.04
CA ASN A 431 -7.85 -1.35 -13.42
C ASN A 431 -7.96 -1.34 -11.88
N MET A 432 -8.99 -0.69 -11.34
CA MET A 432 -9.26 -0.67 -9.89
C MET A 432 -9.57 -2.07 -9.36
N ALA A 433 -10.43 -2.84 -10.03
CA ALA A 433 -10.75 -4.21 -9.65
C ALA A 433 -9.54 -5.14 -9.72
N ASN A 434 -8.67 -4.98 -10.72
CA ASN A 434 -7.44 -5.79 -10.84
C ASN A 434 -6.43 -5.48 -9.74
N ALA A 435 -6.32 -4.23 -9.31
CA ALA A 435 -5.52 -3.89 -8.14
C ALA A 435 -6.07 -4.53 -6.86
N ILE A 436 -7.39 -4.52 -6.67
CA ILE A 436 -8.05 -5.22 -5.55
C ILE A 436 -7.82 -6.74 -5.61
N LYS A 437 -7.86 -7.34 -6.81
CA LYS A 437 -7.51 -8.76 -6.99
C LYS A 437 -6.04 -9.01 -6.68
N LYS A 438 -5.14 -8.10 -7.03
CA LYS A 438 -3.70 -8.24 -6.75
C LYS A 438 -3.45 -8.36 -5.24
N ILE A 439 -4.10 -7.54 -4.42
CA ILE A 439 -3.92 -7.60 -2.95
C ILE A 439 -4.51 -8.87 -2.32
N SER A 440 -5.60 -9.41 -2.88
CA SER A 440 -6.34 -10.54 -2.29
C SER A 440 -5.84 -11.88 -2.78
N VAL A 441 -5.63 -12.03 -4.09
CA VAL A 441 -5.23 -13.29 -4.72
C VAL A 441 -3.75 -13.62 -4.45
N GLN A 442 -2.85 -12.63 -4.38
CA GLN A 442 -1.46 -12.86 -3.93
C GLN A 442 -1.37 -13.43 -2.50
N ARG A 443 -2.47 -13.37 -1.74
CA ARG A 443 -2.57 -13.83 -0.36
C ARG A 443 -3.50 -15.02 -0.19
N GLY A 444 -4.13 -15.50 -1.27
CA GLY A 444 -5.02 -16.66 -1.26
C GLY A 444 -6.45 -16.39 -0.78
N TYR A 445 -6.92 -15.14 -0.76
CA TYR A 445 -8.26 -14.80 -0.27
C TYR A 445 -9.33 -14.82 -1.38
N ASP A 446 -10.50 -15.41 -1.08
CA ASP A 446 -11.71 -15.29 -1.89
C ASP A 446 -12.54 -14.07 -1.44
N VAL A 447 -12.42 -12.98 -2.21
CA VAL A 447 -13.08 -11.70 -1.91
C VAL A 447 -14.58 -11.69 -2.16
N THR A 448 -15.15 -12.70 -2.84
CA THR A 448 -16.59 -12.69 -3.16
C THR A 448 -17.49 -12.68 -1.92
N SER A 449 -16.97 -13.18 -0.80
CA SER A 449 -17.66 -13.22 0.50
C SER A 449 -17.41 -11.99 1.39
N TYR A 450 -16.67 -11.00 0.89
CA TYR A 450 -16.28 -9.79 1.62
C TYR A 450 -17.26 -8.64 1.36
N THR A 451 -17.24 -7.65 2.24
CA THR A 451 -17.91 -6.36 2.04
C THR A 451 -16.92 -5.36 1.44
N LEU A 452 -17.28 -4.69 0.35
CA LEU A 452 -16.51 -3.57 -0.19
C LEU A 452 -16.86 -2.31 0.60
N VAL A 453 -15.92 -1.77 1.38
CA VAL A 453 -16.12 -0.54 2.14
C VAL A 453 -15.59 0.63 1.32
N CYS A 454 -16.51 1.44 0.81
CA CYS A 454 -16.20 2.54 -0.10
C CYS A 454 -16.15 3.88 0.63
N PHE A 455 -15.08 4.62 0.41
CA PHE A 455 -14.87 5.94 0.96
C PHE A 455 -14.03 6.81 0.02
N GLY A 456 -13.75 8.04 0.44
CA GLY A 456 -13.24 9.08 -0.45
C GLY A 456 -14.33 9.71 -1.32
N GLY A 457 -14.12 10.94 -1.77
CA GLY A 457 -15.15 11.72 -2.45
C GLY A 457 -15.62 11.15 -3.79
N ALA A 458 -14.82 10.27 -4.41
CA ALA A 458 -15.15 9.61 -5.68
C ALA A 458 -15.51 8.12 -5.53
N GLY A 459 -15.32 7.51 -4.35
CA GLY A 459 -15.53 6.07 -4.14
C GLY A 459 -16.96 5.61 -4.45
N GLY A 460 -17.96 6.33 -3.94
CA GLY A 460 -19.37 6.02 -4.17
C GLY A 460 -19.80 6.08 -5.64
N GLN A 461 -19.04 6.75 -6.52
CA GLN A 461 -19.38 6.90 -7.94
C GLN A 461 -19.13 5.61 -8.73
N HIS A 462 -18.22 4.75 -8.26
CA HIS A 462 -17.77 3.55 -8.96
C HIS A 462 -17.99 2.25 -8.17
N ALA A 463 -18.45 2.35 -6.92
CA ALA A 463 -18.56 1.24 -5.97
C ALA A 463 -19.29 0.00 -6.52
N CYS A 464 -20.51 0.17 -7.07
CA CYS A 464 -21.28 -0.95 -7.62
C CYS A 464 -20.56 -1.65 -8.78
N LEU A 465 -19.95 -0.87 -9.69
CA LEU A 465 -19.25 -1.42 -10.86
C LEU A 465 -17.97 -2.17 -10.47
N VAL A 466 -17.22 -1.65 -9.50
CA VAL A 466 -16.05 -2.33 -8.94
C VAL A 466 -16.45 -3.61 -8.22
N ALA A 467 -17.50 -3.56 -7.39
CA ALA A 467 -18.03 -4.74 -6.70
C ALA A 467 -18.49 -5.82 -7.69
N ASP A 468 -19.18 -5.45 -8.77
CA ASP A 468 -19.59 -6.37 -9.84
C ASP A 468 -18.39 -7.06 -10.50
N ARG A 469 -17.29 -6.35 -10.78
CA ARG A 469 -16.06 -6.94 -11.35
C ARG A 469 -15.34 -7.90 -10.41
N LEU A 470 -15.52 -7.71 -9.10
CA LEU A 470 -14.95 -8.55 -8.05
C LEU A 470 -15.86 -9.71 -7.65
N GLY A 471 -17.13 -9.70 -8.08
CA GLY A 471 -18.13 -10.65 -7.60
C GLY A 471 -18.56 -10.40 -6.15
N ILE A 472 -18.30 -9.20 -5.62
CA ILE A 472 -18.75 -8.78 -4.29
C ILE A 472 -20.21 -8.33 -4.39
N THR A 473 -21.06 -8.83 -3.50
CA THR A 473 -22.51 -8.55 -3.53
C THR A 473 -22.94 -7.47 -2.54
N ARG A 474 -22.02 -6.93 -1.74
CA ARG A 474 -22.31 -5.93 -0.70
C ARG A 474 -21.29 -4.81 -0.69
N VAL A 475 -21.79 -3.58 -0.64
CA VAL A 475 -20.99 -2.37 -0.43
C VAL A 475 -21.45 -1.67 0.85
N HIS A 476 -20.52 -1.14 1.64
CA HIS A 476 -20.79 -0.32 2.82
C HIS A 476 -20.19 1.08 2.64
N LEU A 477 -20.95 2.11 3.01
CA LEU A 477 -20.51 3.50 3.05
C LEU A 477 -20.98 4.17 4.34
N HIS A 478 -20.03 4.63 5.16
CA HIS A 478 -20.32 5.42 6.36
C HIS A 478 -20.90 6.82 6.00
N PRO A 479 -21.69 7.49 6.87
CA PRO A 479 -22.20 8.86 6.65
C PRO A 479 -21.14 9.92 6.39
N HIS A 480 -19.91 9.66 6.83
CA HIS A 480 -18.75 10.52 6.64
C HIS A 480 -17.73 9.90 5.68
N ALA A 481 -18.18 9.10 4.70
CA ALA A 481 -17.32 8.42 3.75
C ALA A 481 -16.35 9.37 3.01
N GLY A 482 -16.78 10.58 2.66
CA GLY A 482 -15.91 11.56 1.99
C GLY A 482 -14.82 12.18 2.87
N VAL A 483 -14.85 11.96 4.20
CA VAL A 483 -13.85 12.41 5.18
C VAL A 483 -13.46 11.29 6.14
N LEU A 484 -13.56 10.03 5.70
CA LEU A 484 -13.45 8.85 6.58
C LEU A 484 -12.05 8.73 7.19
N SER A 485 -11.00 9.18 6.51
CA SER A 485 -9.63 9.19 7.03
C SER A 485 -9.51 10.01 8.31
N ALA A 486 -10.11 11.20 8.35
CA ALA A 486 -10.19 12.03 9.55
C ALA A 486 -10.98 11.35 10.68
N VAL A 487 -12.11 10.69 10.35
CA VAL A 487 -12.88 9.89 11.33
C VAL A 487 -12.02 8.74 11.89
N GLY A 488 -11.29 8.04 11.04
CA GLY A 488 -10.42 6.95 11.43
C GLY A 488 -9.25 7.39 12.30
N ILE A 489 -8.67 8.56 12.04
CA ILE A 489 -7.70 9.22 12.92
C ILE A 489 -8.31 9.50 14.30
N GLY A 490 -9.56 9.95 14.33
CA GLY A 490 -10.34 10.13 15.55
C GLY A 490 -10.51 8.84 16.36
N LEU A 491 -10.77 7.73 15.67
CA LEU A 491 -11.05 6.41 16.24
C LEU A 491 -9.81 5.58 16.55
N ALA A 492 -8.63 6.00 16.14
CA ALA A 492 -7.40 5.24 16.30
C ALA A 492 -6.97 5.13 17.77
N ASP A 493 -6.44 3.96 18.10
CA ASP A 493 -5.84 3.65 19.40
C ASP A 493 -4.38 4.08 19.45
N ILE A 494 -3.85 4.27 20.66
CA ILE A 494 -2.41 4.48 20.84
C ILE A 494 -1.72 3.13 20.69
N ARG A 495 -0.67 3.05 19.86
CA ARG A 495 0.04 1.79 19.60
C ARG A 495 1.54 1.97 19.76
N HIS A 496 2.16 0.96 20.35
CA HIS A 496 3.61 0.81 20.37
C HIS A 496 3.97 -0.59 19.90
N VAL A 497 4.79 -0.67 18.87
CA VAL A 497 5.30 -1.94 18.33
C VAL A 497 6.81 -1.96 18.55
N ALA A 498 7.29 -3.03 19.17
CA ALA A 498 8.71 -3.25 19.38
C ALA A 498 9.10 -4.62 18.82
N ASP A 499 10.06 -4.61 17.90
CA ASP A 499 10.64 -5.81 17.30
C ASP A 499 12.05 -6.04 17.84
N GLN A 500 12.45 -7.31 17.96
CA GLN A 500 13.82 -7.69 18.32
C GLN A 500 14.25 -8.92 17.53
N THR A 501 15.49 -8.90 17.01
CA THR A 501 16.08 -10.07 16.34
C THR A 501 16.39 -11.19 17.34
N VAL A 502 16.08 -12.43 16.96
CA VAL A 502 16.36 -13.65 17.75
C VAL A 502 17.36 -14.54 17.03
N GLU A 503 17.03 -15.00 15.82
CA GLU A 503 17.82 -15.93 14.98
C GLU A 503 18.24 -17.22 15.72
N LEU A 504 17.25 -17.99 16.19
CA LEU A 504 17.44 -19.28 16.84
C LEU A 504 16.57 -20.37 16.20
N ALA A 505 17.03 -21.61 16.19
CA ALA A 505 16.19 -22.75 15.79
C ALA A 505 14.97 -22.87 16.72
N LEU A 506 13.79 -23.10 16.14
CA LEU A 506 12.54 -23.23 16.88
C LEU A 506 12.53 -24.52 17.69
N THR A 507 12.67 -24.40 19.01
CA THR A 507 12.64 -25.52 19.97
C THR A 507 11.98 -25.08 21.27
N ASN A 508 11.51 -26.03 22.08
CA ASN A 508 10.98 -25.71 23.42
C ASN A 508 12.00 -24.98 24.30
N ALA A 509 13.29 -25.35 24.20
CA ALA A 509 14.35 -24.68 24.96
C ALA A 509 14.57 -23.24 24.48
N ALA A 510 14.52 -23.00 23.16
CA ALA A 510 14.62 -21.66 22.60
C ALA A 510 13.46 -20.78 23.05
N LEU A 511 12.22 -21.28 23.00
CA LEU A 511 11.03 -20.53 23.46
C LEU A 511 11.14 -20.12 24.94
N ALA A 512 11.58 -21.05 25.80
CA ALA A 512 11.78 -20.76 27.22
C ALA A 512 12.90 -19.73 27.48
N ALA A 513 13.93 -19.69 26.63
CA ALA A 513 15.02 -18.73 26.74
C ALA A 513 14.62 -17.29 26.36
N LEU A 514 13.41 -17.07 25.80
CA LEU A 514 12.92 -15.75 25.42
C LEU A 514 12.18 -15.01 26.55
N ASP A 515 11.92 -15.66 27.70
CA ASP A 515 11.08 -15.09 28.78
C ASP A 515 11.57 -13.73 29.30
N ASP A 516 12.88 -13.57 29.53
CA ASP A 516 13.44 -12.30 29.98
C ASP A 516 13.34 -11.21 28.91
N ARG A 517 13.48 -11.58 27.63
CA ARG A 517 13.34 -10.66 26.50
C ARG A 517 11.90 -10.18 26.34
N TRP A 518 10.93 -11.09 26.52
CA TRP A 518 9.51 -10.74 26.54
C TRP A 518 9.23 -9.70 27.62
N GLN A 519 9.67 -9.96 28.85
CA GLN A 519 9.43 -9.03 29.97
C GLN A 519 10.02 -7.64 29.70
N GLY A 520 11.23 -7.57 29.14
CA GLY A 520 11.85 -6.30 28.76
C GLY A 520 11.01 -5.49 27.77
N LEU A 521 10.60 -6.11 26.66
CA LEU A 521 9.80 -5.47 25.62
C LEU A 521 8.40 -5.06 26.13
N GLU A 522 7.78 -5.89 26.96
CA GLU A 522 6.46 -5.57 27.55
C GLU A 522 6.50 -4.40 28.51
N ILE A 523 7.53 -4.33 29.37
CA ILE A 523 7.73 -3.20 30.29
C ILE A 523 7.92 -1.92 29.49
N GLN A 524 8.76 -1.95 28.45
CA GLN A 524 8.99 -0.82 27.57
C GLN A 524 7.70 -0.37 26.87
N GLY A 525 6.96 -1.30 26.27
CA GLY A 525 5.71 -0.99 25.56
C GLY A 525 4.64 -0.42 26.47
N ARG A 526 4.43 -1.02 27.65
CA ARG A 526 3.48 -0.50 28.65
C ARG A 526 3.87 0.89 29.14
N ALA A 527 5.16 1.15 29.37
CA ALA A 527 5.64 2.47 29.77
C ALA A 527 5.44 3.52 28.67
N ALA A 528 5.70 3.17 27.40
CA ALA A 528 5.53 4.05 26.26
C ALA A 528 4.06 4.47 26.05
N VAL A 529 3.11 3.53 26.22
CA VAL A 529 1.67 3.82 26.12
C VAL A 529 1.16 4.56 27.36
N ALA A 530 1.57 4.16 28.57
CA ALA A 530 1.13 4.80 29.81
C ALA A 530 1.57 6.28 29.92
N LYS A 531 2.77 6.62 29.41
CA LYS A 531 3.28 8.01 29.38
C LYS A 531 2.37 8.97 28.59
N GLN A 532 1.54 8.44 27.69
CA GLN A 532 0.59 9.20 26.87
C GLN A 532 -0.80 9.32 27.54
N GLY A 533 -0.90 8.98 28.82
CA GLY A 533 -2.11 9.20 29.63
C GLY A 533 -3.15 8.07 29.55
N VAL A 534 -2.77 6.87 29.10
CA VAL A 534 -3.65 5.69 29.09
C VAL A 534 -3.57 4.96 30.43
N ALA A 535 -4.73 4.64 31.00
CA ALA A 535 -4.81 3.86 32.24
C ALA A 535 -4.35 2.41 32.02
N ALA A 536 -3.64 1.82 32.99
CA ALA A 536 -3.10 0.46 32.86
C ALA A 536 -4.15 -0.62 32.56
N SER A 537 -5.40 -0.41 32.99
CA SER A 537 -6.54 -1.31 32.69
C SER A 537 -6.96 -1.30 31.22
N HIS A 538 -6.56 -0.28 30.46
CA HIS A 538 -6.88 -0.11 29.03
C HIS A 538 -5.67 -0.43 28.13
N ILE A 539 -4.64 -1.07 28.69
CA ILE A 539 -3.43 -1.46 27.96
C ILE A 539 -3.41 -2.97 27.74
N THR A 540 -3.59 -3.38 26.50
CA THR A 540 -3.43 -4.77 26.05
C THR A 540 -2.07 -4.99 25.42
N VAL A 541 -1.57 -6.22 25.51
CA VAL A 541 -0.25 -6.61 24.99
C VAL A 541 -0.40 -7.93 24.26
N THR A 542 0.15 -7.99 23.04
CA THR A 542 0.17 -9.17 22.18
C THR A 542 1.62 -9.53 21.87
N ARG A 543 1.95 -10.83 21.94
CA ARG A 543 3.28 -11.38 21.64
C ARG A 543 3.23 -12.17 20.34
N ARG A 544 4.17 -11.92 19.43
CA ARG A 544 4.27 -12.63 18.14
C ARG A 544 5.70 -13.05 17.84
N LEU A 545 5.85 -14.17 17.16
CA LEU A 545 7.11 -14.70 16.66
C LEU A 545 7.15 -14.59 15.14
N GLY A 546 8.25 -14.06 14.60
CA GLY A 546 8.57 -14.15 13.18
C GLY A 546 9.24 -15.49 12.89
N LEU A 547 8.55 -16.38 12.18
CA LEU A 547 9.04 -17.70 11.82
C LEU A 547 9.31 -17.82 10.33
N ARG A 548 10.34 -18.58 9.97
CA ARG A 548 10.65 -18.94 8.58
C ARG A 548 11.24 -20.34 8.51
N TYR A 549 11.09 -20.99 7.35
CA TYR A 549 11.85 -22.19 7.05
C TYR A 549 13.34 -21.87 6.88
N GLU A 550 14.19 -22.80 7.29
CA GLU A 550 15.64 -22.68 7.11
C GLU A 550 16.00 -22.45 5.62
N GLY A 551 16.81 -21.41 5.39
CA GLY A 551 17.25 -20.98 4.06
C GLY A 551 16.37 -19.92 3.38
N SER A 552 15.09 -19.79 3.77
CA SER A 552 14.22 -18.68 3.30
C SER A 552 14.48 -17.39 4.10
N ASP A 553 14.17 -16.24 3.51
CA ASP A 553 14.21 -14.91 4.15
C ASP A 553 12.84 -14.39 4.57
N THR A 554 11.75 -15.03 4.13
CA THR A 554 10.40 -14.53 4.40
C THR A 554 9.88 -15.09 5.71
N ALA A 555 9.90 -14.23 6.73
CA ALA A 555 9.28 -14.53 8.02
C ALA A 555 7.77 -14.27 7.98
N LEU A 556 6.99 -15.16 8.60
CA LEU A 556 5.57 -15.00 8.88
C LEU A 556 5.39 -14.80 10.39
N LEU A 557 4.65 -13.75 10.76
CA LEU A 557 4.30 -13.51 12.15
C LEU A 557 3.18 -14.45 12.58
N VAL A 558 3.36 -15.10 13.72
CA VAL A 558 2.35 -15.92 14.38
C VAL A 558 2.30 -15.58 15.87
N ASP A 559 1.15 -15.75 16.51
CA ASP A 559 1.03 -15.52 17.94
C ASP A 559 1.97 -16.45 18.72
N ALA A 560 2.64 -15.89 19.72
CA ALA A 560 3.55 -16.66 20.56
C ALA A 560 2.75 -17.61 21.47
N GLY A 561 3.21 -18.85 21.58
CA GLY A 561 2.51 -19.89 22.33
C GLY A 561 3.36 -21.14 22.52
N ALA A 562 2.70 -22.27 22.76
CA ALA A 562 3.39 -23.56 22.82
C ALA A 562 3.89 -23.96 21.43
N LEU A 563 4.99 -24.73 21.38
CA LEU A 563 5.64 -25.12 20.13
C LEU A 563 4.66 -25.68 19.08
N VAL A 564 3.74 -26.56 19.49
CA VAL A 564 2.76 -27.19 18.59
C VAL A 564 1.82 -26.16 17.96
N ASP A 565 1.33 -25.20 18.74
CA ASP A 565 0.39 -24.19 18.28
C ASP A 565 1.06 -23.22 17.31
N VAL A 566 2.29 -22.81 17.64
CA VAL A 566 3.09 -21.89 16.82
C VAL A 566 3.43 -22.54 15.46
N VAL A 567 3.84 -23.81 15.45
CA VAL A 567 4.13 -24.55 14.21
C VAL A 567 2.87 -24.70 13.37
N SER A 568 1.76 -25.12 13.97
CA SER A 568 0.48 -25.30 13.25
C SER A 568 -0.03 -23.99 12.67
N ALA A 569 0.08 -22.88 13.39
CA ALA A 569 -0.30 -21.56 12.90
C ALA A 569 0.58 -21.13 11.72
N PHE A 570 1.89 -21.33 11.83
CA PHE A 570 2.83 -21.00 10.75
C PHE A 570 2.55 -21.82 9.49
N GLU A 571 2.38 -23.14 9.61
CA GLU A 571 2.10 -24.02 8.48
C GLU A 571 0.76 -23.67 7.79
N ALA A 572 -0.29 -23.35 8.57
CA ALA A 572 -1.56 -22.91 8.02
C ALA A 572 -1.43 -21.62 7.23
N THR A 573 -0.75 -20.61 7.78
CA THR A 573 -0.51 -19.32 7.10
C THR A 573 0.40 -19.50 5.88
N HIS A 574 1.45 -20.32 5.98
CA HIS A 574 2.36 -20.59 4.87
C HIS A 574 1.64 -21.32 3.72
N SER A 575 0.80 -22.32 4.03
CA SER A 575 0.01 -23.03 3.03
C SER A 575 -1.03 -22.13 2.37
N ALA A 576 -1.71 -21.26 3.13
CA ALA A 576 -2.68 -20.32 2.58
C ALA A 576 -2.02 -19.30 1.63
N ARG A 577 -0.84 -18.79 2.00
CA ARG A 577 -0.13 -17.74 1.25
C ARG A 577 0.66 -18.26 0.06
N PHE A 578 1.32 -19.41 0.19
CA PHE A 578 2.26 -19.92 -0.82
C PHE A 578 1.82 -21.26 -1.44
N GLY A 579 0.78 -21.90 -0.91
CA GLY A 579 0.22 -23.14 -1.45
C GLY A 579 0.91 -24.43 -1.01
N PHE A 580 1.88 -24.38 -0.08
CA PHE A 580 2.59 -25.58 0.40
C PHE A 580 3.12 -25.44 1.83
N VAL A 581 3.64 -26.55 2.39
CA VAL A 581 4.44 -26.61 3.62
C VAL A 581 5.73 -27.40 3.35
N SER A 582 6.78 -27.20 4.14
CA SER A 582 8.09 -27.84 3.96
C SER A 582 8.48 -28.65 5.20
N ASP A 583 9.27 -29.70 4.99
CA ASP A 583 9.88 -30.51 6.04
C ASP A 583 11.15 -29.89 6.65
N ARG A 584 11.59 -28.74 6.14
CA ARG A 584 12.76 -28.02 6.66
C ARG A 584 12.53 -27.54 8.10
N PRO A 585 13.58 -27.47 8.93
CA PRO A 585 13.49 -26.87 10.26
C PRO A 585 12.99 -25.41 10.21
N LEU A 586 12.32 -24.99 11.28
CA LEU A 586 11.88 -23.61 11.47
C LEU A 586 12.89 -22.83 12.30
N THR A 587 13.09 -21.57 11.94
CA THR A 587 13.92 -20.59 12.65
C THR A 587 13.04 -19.47 13.17
N ILE A 588 13.25 -19.11 14.44
CA ILE A 588 12.74 -17.88 15.05
C ILE A 588 13.64 -16.74 14.57
N GLU A 589 13.17 -15.98 13.59
CA GLU A 589 13.89 -14.82 13.03
C GLU A 589 13.82 -13.64 14.02
N SER A 590 12.62 -13.33 14.48
CA SER A 590 12.35 -12.17 15.34
C SER A 590 11.25 -12.45 16.37
N MET A 591 11.16 -11.56 17.35
CA MET A 591 10.07 -11.47 18.30
C MET A 591 9.47 -10.06 18.25
N GLN A 592 8.16 -9.96 18.40
CA GLN A 592 7.40 -8.72 18.35
C GLN A 592 6.48 -8.60 19.56
N VAL A 593 6.47 -7.43 20.18
CA VAL A 593 5.47 -7.04 21.19
C VAL A 593 4.68 -5.86 20.65
N GLU A 594 3.38 -6.04 20.48
CA GLU A 594 2.44 -4.96 20.21
C GLU A 594 1.72 -4.60 21.50
N THR A 595 1.84 -3.33 21.92
CA THR A 595 1.11 -2.77 23.06
C THR A 595 0.09 -1.76 22.55
N VAL A 596 -1.18 -1.96 22.91
CA VAL A 596 -2.29 -1.11 22.47
C VAL A 596 -2.94 -0.47 23.68
N GLY A 597 -3.03 0.86 23.66
CA GLY A 597 -3.81 1.64 24.62
C GLY A 597 -5.11 2.08 23.97
N THR A 598 -6.23 1.49 24.40
CA THR A 598 -7.55 1.91 23.90
C THR A 598 -7.88 3.28 24.44
N SER A 599 -8.23 4.22 23.57
CA SER A 599 -8.67 5.55 24.01
C SER A 599 -10.05 5.45 24.68
N ASP A 600 -10.31 6.23 25.73
CA ASP A 600 -11.52 6.21 26.58
C ASP A 600 -12.85 6.59 25.85
N GLY A 601 -12.87 6.52 24.53
CA GLY A 601 -13.95 6.96 23.66
C GLY A 601 -14.60 5.83 22.86
N ASP A 602 -15.01 4.73 23.49
CA ASP A 602 -15.94 3.74 22.93
C ASP A 602 -17.37 4.29 22.71
N GLY A 603 -17.51 5.61 22.59
CA GLY A 603 -18.76 6.18 22.09
C GLY A 603 -18.85 5.80 20.62
N GLU A 604 -19.73 4.84 20.30
CA GLU A 604 -20.19 4.60 18.93
C GLU A 604 -20.33 5.97 18.25
N ILE A 605 -19.65 6.16 17.11
CA ILE A 605 -19.93 7.27 16.21
C ILE A 605 -21.25 6.94 15.51
N GLY A 606 -22.31 6.81 16.31
CA GLY A 606 -23.67 6.76 15.82
C GLY A 606 -24.05 8.18 15.50
N ALA A 607 -23.86 8.60 14.25
CA ALA A 607 -24.57 9.75 13.75
C ALA A 607 -26.06 9.39 13.78
N SER A 608 -26.75 9.73 14.87
CA SER A 608 -28.21 9.84 14.85
C SER A 608 -28.54 11.07 14.00
N ILE A 609 -28.44 10.94 12.68
CA ILE A 609 -29.20 11.83 11.80
C ILE A 609 -30.65 11.50 12.13
N LYS A 610 -31.31 12.41 12.87
CA LYS A 610 -32.75 12.27 13.12
C LYS A 610 -33.40 12.23 11.75
N GLY A 611 -33.89 11.05 11.35
CA GLY A 611 -34.64 10.90 10.12
C GLY A 611 -35.74 11.95 10.10
N SER A 612 -35.63 12.90 9.18
CA SER A 612 -36.75 13.76 8.85
C SER A 612 -37.84 12.90 8.21
N GLU A 613 -39.07 13.39 8.17
CA GLU A 613 -40.06 12.79 7.28
C GLU A 613 -39.46 12.70 5.86
N PRO A 614 -39.69 11.61 5.11
CA PRO A 614 -39.09 11.41 3.80
C PRO A 614 -39.41 12.61 2.91
N GLU A 615 -38.38 13.41 2.60
CA GLU A 615 -38.52 14.43 1.58
C GLU A 615 -38.62 13.75 0.20
N ALA A 616 -39.39 14.37 -0.69
CA ALA A 616 -39.58 13.86 -2.04
C ALA A 616 -38.24 13.79 -2.78
N ALA A 617 -38.12 12.82 -3.69
CA ALA A 617 -36.97 12.75 -4.60
C ALA A 617 -36.69 14.12 -5.25
N LEU A 618 -35.42 14.46 -5.40
CA LEU A 618 -34.98 15.60 -6.17
C LEU A 618 -35.38 15.43 -7.64
N THR A 619 -35.22 16.50 -8.42
CA THR A 619 -35.53 16.48 -9.84
C THR A 619 -34.79 15.34 -10.55
N PRO A 620 -35.49 14.43 -11.26
CA PRO A 620 -34.84 13.38 -12.03
C PRO A 620 -34.01 13.96 -13.18
N HIS A 621 -32.87 13.33 -13.46
CA HIS A 621 -31.97 13.70 -14.56
C HIS A 621 -31.80 12.55 -15.55
N GLN A 622 -31.43 12.86 -16.78
CA GLN A 622 -31.06 11.83 -17.76
C GLN A 622 -29.66 11.32 -17.46
N VAL A 623 -29.55 10.05 -17.09
CA VAL A 623 -28.27 9.41 -16.73
C VAL A 623 -28.08 8.17 -17.58
N THR A 624 -26.85 7.94 -18.03
CA THR A 624 -26.48 6.74 -18.78
C THR A 624 -25.86 5.71 -17.84
N MET A 625 -26.54 4.58 -17.65
CA MET A 625 -26.10 3.43 -16.86
C MET A 625 -26.32 2.14 -17.66
N ALA A 626 -25.41 1.18 -17.56
CA ALA A 626 -25.48 -0.08 -18.34
C ALA A 626 -25.74 0.14 -19.85
N GLY A 627 -25.15 1.18 -20.44
CA GLY A 627 -25.32 1.54 -21.87
C GLY A 627 -26.69 2.12 -22.23
N GLN A 628 -27.57 2.35 -21.26
CA GLN A 628 -28.91 2.90 -21.49
C GLN A 628 -29.06 4.27 -20.83
N ARG A 629 -29.66 5.21 -21.56
CA ARG A 629 -30.00 6.54 -21.05
C ARG A 629 -31.40 6.52 -20.44
N VAL A 630 -31.48 6.75 -19.12
CA VAL A 630 -32.71 6.62 -18.33
C VAL A 630 -32.93 7.83 -17.44
N SER A 631 -34.21 8.19 -17.24
CA SER A 631 -34.61 9.22 -16.28
C SER A 631 -34.40 8.69 -14.87
N THR A 632 -33.36 9.15 -14.20
CA THR A 632 -32.88 8.61 -12.91
C THR A 632 -33.25 9.56 -11.77
N PRO A 633 -33.89 9.07 -10.69
CA PRO A 633 -34.18 9.88 -9.52
C PRO A 633 -32.90 10.19 -8.73
N PHE A 634 -32.86 11.39 -8.16
CA PHE A 634 -31.81 11.85 -7.26
C PHE A 634 -32.38 12.01 -5.85
N PHE A 635 -31.60 11.70 -4.83
CA PHE A 635 -32.01 11.85 -3.42
C PHE A 635 -30.90 12.50 -2.62
N GLU A 636 -31.25 13.41 -1.71
CA GLU A 636 -30.35 13.76 -0.60
C GLU A 636 -30.21 12.53 0.31
N ARG A 637 -28.98 12.09 0.59
CA ARG A 637 -28.74 10.91 1.43
C ARG A 637 -29.40 11.03 2.80
N SER A 638 -29.39 12.22 3.39
CA SER A 638 -30.00 12.50 4.70
C SER A 638 -31.53 12.35 4.71
N ALA A 639 -32.18 12.41 3.55
CA ALA A 639 -33.62 12.22 3.40
C ALA A 639 -34.04 10.74 3.23
N VAL A 640 -33.08 9.82 3.10
CA VAL A 640 -33.36 8.38 2.95
C VAL A 640 -33.65 7.77 4.33
N ALA A 641 -34.91 7.40 4.56
CA ALA A 641 -35.35 6.84 5.82
C ALA A 641 -34.91 5.37 6.01
N VAL A 642 -34.57 5.01 7.25
CA VAL A 642 -34.32 3.63 7.67
C VAL A 642 -35.55 2.77 7.33
N GLY A 643 -35.32 1.62 6.69
CA GLY A 643 -36.38 0.68 6.29
C GLY A 643 -37.09 1.02 4.97
N ASN A 644 -36.65 2.06 4.24
CA ASN A 644 -37.14 2.36 2.89
C ASN A 644 -36.01 2.22 1.85
N PRO A 645 -35.82 1.00 1.28
CA PRO A 645 -34.76 0.78 0.31
C PRO A 645 -35.02 1.49 -1.02
N ILE A 646 -33.94 1.88 -1.70
CA ILE A 646 -33.97 2.54 -3.02
C ILE A 646 -33.37 1.60 -4.05
N ASP A 647 -34.18 1.17 -5.01
CA ASP A 647 -33.72 0.36 -6.14
C ASP A 647 -32.97 1.22 -7.17
N GLY A 648 -31.85 0.69 -7.70
CA GLY A 648 -31.14 1.26 -8.83
C GLY A 648 -31.92 1.09 -10.15
N PRO A 649 -31.79 2.00 -11.13
CA PRO A 649 -30.86 3.13 -11.16
C PRO A 649 -31.30 4.31 -10.29
N ALA A 650 -30.41 4.78 -9.41
CA ALA A 650 -30.62 5.96 -8.57
C ALA A 650 -29.27 6.65 -8.25
N VAL A 651 -29.32 7.93 -7.87
CA VAL A 651 -28.14 8.67 -7.40
C VAL A 651 -28.44 9.30 -6.05
N LEU A 652 -27.57 9.06 -5.07
CA LEU A 652 -27.62 9.66 -3.74
C LEU A 652 -26.54 10.74 -3.64
N ILE A 653 -26.94 11.96 -3.29
CA ILE A 653 -26.04 13.08 -3.12
C ILE A 653 -25.86 13.40 -1.63
N GLU A 654 -24.66 13.83 -1.27
CA GLU A 654 -24.32 14.28 0.08
C GLU A 654 -23.21 15.35 -0.01
N PRO A 655 -22.99 16.17 1.04
CA PRO A 655 -22.03 17.27 0.96
C PRO A 655 -20.59 16.85 0.62
N THR A 656 -20.23 15.60 0.95
CA THR A 656 -18.85 15.09 0.79
C THR A 656 -18.67 14.08 -0.34
N GLY A 657 -19.73 13.77 -1.12
CA GLY A 657 -19.65 12.75 -2.16
C GLY A 657 -20.94 12.52 -2.94
N THR A 658 -20.87 11.61 -3.90
CA THR A 658 -22.03 11.14 -4.67
C THR A 658 -21.95 9.62 -4.80
N THR A 659 -23.04 8.93 -4.45
CA THR A 659 -23.15 7.48 -4.55
C THR A 659 -24.08 7.10 -5.68
N VAL A 660 -23.59 6.28 -6.61
CA VAL A 660 -24.35 5.80 -7.75
C VAL A 660 -24.85 4.38 -7.45
N VAL A 661 -26.17 4.21 -7.44
CA VAL A 661 -26.82 2.90 -7.29
C VAL A 661 -27.12 2.37 -8.69
N GLU A 662 -26.25 1.50 -9.20
CA GLU A 662 -26.39 0.93 -10.55
C GLU A 662 -27.63 0.02 -10.67
N PRO A 663 -28.16 -0.22 -11.89
CA PRO A 663 -29.24 -1.18 -12.11
C PRO A 663 -28.92 -2.56 -11.53
N GLY A 664 -29.88 -3.14 -10.79
CA GLY A 664 -29.71 -4.45 -10.14
C GLY A 664 -29.09 -4.39 -8.73
N TRP A 665 -28.75 -3.19 -8.25
CA TRP A 665 -28.40 -2.91 -6.87
C TRP A 665 -29.54 -2.22 -6.13
N GLN A 666 -29.56 -2.35 -4.80
CA GLN A 666 -30.51 -1.68 -3.92
C GLN A 666 -29.75 -1.04 -2.75
N ALA A 667 -30.07 0.21 -2.46
CA ALA A 667 -29.51 0.98 -1.35
C ALA A 667 -30.43 0.92 -0.12
N SER A 668 -29.86 0.69 1.06
CA SER A 668 -30.58 0.70 2.35
C SER A 668 -29.79 1.46 3.40
N VAL A 669 -30.49 2.21 4.26
CA VAL A 669 -29.89 2.92 5.40
C VAL A 669 -30.10 2.11 6.68
N LEU A 670 -29.03 1.82 7.40
CA LEU A 670 -29.02 1.14 8.69
C LEU A 670 -29.38 2.11 9.85
N PRO A 671 -29.74 1.61 11.05
CA PRO A 671 -30.08 2.47 12.18
C PRO A 671 -28.98 3.45 12.64
N ASN A 672 -27.71 3.16 12.32
CA ASN A 672 -26.57 4.03 12.57
C ASN A 672 -26.31 5.04 11.42
N SER A 673 -27.23 5.15 10.46
CA SER A 673 -27.14 5.97 9.23
C SER A 673 -26.16 5.47 8.16
N ASP A 674 -25.51 4.32 8.38
CA ASP A 674 -24.68 3.71 7.35
C ASP A 674 -25.51 3.32 6.13
N LEU A 675 -24.93 3.48 4.96
CA LEU A 675 -25.52 3.09 3.69
C LEU A 675 -24.94 1.73 3.30
N VAL A 676 -25.83 0.78 3.03
CA VAL A 676 -25.47 -0.54 2.49
C VAL A 676 -26.08 -0.67 1.11
N LEU A 677 -25.27 -1.00 0.11
CA LEU A 677 -25.73 -1.39 -1.21
C LEU A 677 -25.66 -2.91 -1.31
N GLU A 678 -26.78 -3.54 -1.63
CA GLU A 678 -26.85 -4.98 -1.86
C GLU A 678 -27.25 -5.28 -3.29
N ARG A 679 -26.64 -6.31 -3.84
CA ARG A 679 -26.89 -6.72 -5.21
C ARG A 679 -28.10 -7.66 -5.27
N THR A 680 -29.23 -7.18 -5.76
CA THR A 680 -30.53 -7.87 -5.69
C THR A 680 -30.86 -8.69 -6.93
N VAL A 681 -30.33 -8.33 -8.10
CA VAL A 681 -30.51 -9.06 -9.35
C VAL A 681 -29.21 -9.77 -9.68
N PRO A 682 -29.07 -11.11 -9.61
CA PRO A 682 -27.80 -11.83 -9.86
C PRO A 682 -27.04 -11.41 -11.11
N LEU A 683 -25.71 -11.49 -11.08
CA LEU A 683 -24.90 -11.19 -12.27
C LEU A 683 -25.28 -12.23 -13.32
N PRO A 684 -25.39 -11.85 -14.60
CA PRO A 684 -25.46 -12.85 -15.65
C PRO A 684 -24.29 -13.82 -15.49
N ASP A 685 -24.55 -15.13 -15.63
CA ASP A 685 -23.47 -16.11 -15.72
C ASP A 685 -22.46 -15.61 -16.75
N ARG A 686 -21.17 -15.71 -16.43
CA ARG A 686 -20.07 -15.31 -17.34
C ARG A 686 -20.32 -15.98 -18.69
N THR A 687 -20.85 -15.23 -19.64
CA THR A 687 -21.10 -15.72 -20.99
C THR A 687 -19.75 -16.10 -21.58
N ALA A 688 -19.70 -17.27 -22.21
CA ALA A 688 -18.51 -17.71 -22.93
C ALA A 688 -18.10 -16.60 -23.91
N VAL A 689 -16.99 -15.94 -23.61
CA VAL A 689 -16.46 -14.85 -24.44
C VAL A 689 -16.13 -15.46 -25.81
N GLY A 690 -16.74 -14.93 -26.87
CA GLY A 690 -16.46 -15.37 -28.23
C GLY A 690 -15.01 -15.07 -28.63
N THR A 691 -14.55 -15.64 -29.74
CA THR A 691 -13.18 -15.42 -30.26
C THR A 691 -13.01 -14.09 -31.01
N THR A 692 -13.98 -13.18 -30.93
CA THR A 692 -13.94 -11.88 -31.62
C THR A 692 -13.07 -10.91 -30.81
N VAL A 693 -12.01 -10.40 -31.42
CA VAL A 693 -11.06 -9.50 -30.74
C VAL A 693 -11.68 -8.10 -30.60
N ASP A 694 -12.08 -7.75 -29.38
CA ASP A 694 -12.48 -6.40 -28.96
C ASP A 694 -11.31 -5.73 -28.21
N PRO A 695 -10.91 -4.48 -28.54
CA PRO A 695 -9.86 -3.75 -27.83
C PRO A 695 -10.00 -3.74 -26.30
N VAL A 696 -11.23 -3.71 -25.76
CA VAL A 696 -11.46 -3.78 -24.30
C VAL A 696 -11.13 -5.17 -23.77
N GLN A 697 -11.57 -6.23 -24.45
CA GLN A 697 -11.32 -7.62 -24.04
C GLN A 697 -9.85 -8.00 -24.12
N LEU A 698 -9.14 -7.54 -25.15
CA LEU A 698 -7.71 -7.78 -25.30
C LEU A 698 -6.93 -7.24 -24.10
N GLU A 699 -7.27 -6.04 -23.63
CA GLU A 699 -6.65 -5.44 -22.44
C GLU A 699 -7.00 -6.23 -21.17
N ILE A 700 -8.25 -6.68 -21.01
CA ILE A 700 -8.67 -7.52 -19.86
C ILE A 700 -7.84 -8.81 -19.80
N PHE A 701 -7.77 -9.59 -20.89
CA PHE A 701 -7.04 -10.86 -20.89
C PHE A 701 -5.52 -10.68 -20.71
N ASN A 702 -4.95 -9.64 -21.32
CA ASN A 702 -3.55 -9.28 -21.12
C ASN A 702 -3.24 -9.09 -19.63
N ASN A 703 -4.06 -8.29 -18.93
CA ASN A 703 -3.88 -8.06 -17.50
C ASN A 703 -4.05 -9.34 -16.66
N LEU A 704 -5.00 -10.23 -17.00
CA LEU A 704 -5.22 -11.48 -16.27
C LEU A 704 -4.04 -12.47 -16.40
N PHE A 705 -3.54 -12.71 -17.60
CA PHE A 705 -2.42 -13.64 -17.81
C PHE A 705 -1.11 -13.10 -17.23
N MET A 706 -0.85 -11.79 -17.39
CA MET A 706 0.30 -11.14 -16.76
C MET A 706 0.27 -11.26 -15.24
N ASN A 707 -0.92 -11.11 -14.63
CA ASN A 707 -1.08 -11.25 -13.19
C ASN A 707 -0.68 -12.64 -12.69
N ILE A 708 -1.08 -13.71 -13.39
CA ILE A 708 -0.69 -15.08 -13.02
C ILE A 708 0.84 -15.24 -13.03
N ALA A 709 1.50 -14.74 -14.08
CA ALA A 709 2.96 -14.82 -14.19
C ALA A 709 3.67 -14.01 -13.07
N GLU A 710 3.16 -12.83 -12.73
CA GLU A 710 3.67 -12.01 -11.61
C GLU A 710 3.48 -12.72 -10.27
N GLN A 711 2.33 -13.34 -10.04
CA GLN A 711 2.03 -14.07 -8.80
C GLN A 711 2.97 -15.26 -8.60
N MET A 712 3.21 -16.03 -9.66
CA MET A 712 4.21 -17.10 -9.64
C MET A 712 5.58 -16.55 -9.23
N GLY A 713 5.97 -15.40 -9.77
CA GLY A 713 7.23 -14.73 -9.43
C GLY A 713 7.32 -14.33 -7.95
N VAL A 714 6.27 -13.71 -7.41
CA VAL A 714 6.21 -13.31 -5.99
C VAL A 714 6.31 -14.53 -5.06
N VAL A 715 5.64 -15.64 -5.39
CA VAL A 715 5.75 -16.87 -4.59
C VAL A 715 7.17 -17.43 -4.65
N LEU A 716 7.79 -17.47 -5.83
CA LEU A 716 9.15 -17.96 -6.01
C LEU A 716 10.16 -17.11 -5.23
N GLU A 717 10.08 -15.78 -5.34
CA GLU A 717 10.93 -14.84 -4.61
C GLU A 717 10.86 -15.07 -3.08
N ASN A 718 9.64 -15.13 -2.54
CA ASN A 718 9.41 -15.24 -1.09
C ASN A 718 9.83 -16.60 -0.50
N THR A 719 9.85 -17.65 -1.32
CA THR A 719 10.11 -19.02 -0.85
C THR A 719 11.49 -19.54 -1.22
N ALA A 720 12.23 -18.80 -2.05
CA ALA A 720 13.55 -19.20 -2.50
C ALA A 720 14.60 -19.20 -1.38
N ALA A 721 15.52 -20.16 -1.48
CA ALA A 721 16.73 -20.19 -0.65
C ALA A 721 17.91 -19.46 -1.31
N SER A 722 17.93 -19.38 -2.65
CA SER A 722 18.98 -18.72 -3.42
C SER A 722 18.92 -17.20 -3.23
N VAL A 723 20.02 -16.59 -2.81
CA VAL A 723 20.16 -15.13 -2.71
C VAL A 723 19.97 -14.45 -4.07
N ASN A 724 20.38 -15.09 -5.16
CA ASN A 724 20.17 -14.56 -6.51
C ASN A 724 18.69 -14.46 -6.87
N ILE A 725 17.86 -15.39 -6.39
CA ILE A 725 16.41 -15.36 -6.63
C ILE A 725 15.74 -14.35 -5.70
N LYS A 726 15.97 -14.47 -4.38
CA LYS A 726 15.21 -13.71 -3.37
C LYS A 726 15.66 -12.26 -3.15
N GLU A 727 16.89 -11.88 -3.51
CA GLU A 727 17.36 -10.49 -3.38
C GLU A 727 17.69 -9.83 -4.72
N ARG A 728 18.34 -10.56 -5.66
CA ARG A 728 18.71 -10.00 -6.97
C ARG A 728 17.61 -10.12 -8.02
N LEU A 729 16.55 -10.87 -7.74
CA LEU A 729 15.44 -11.15 -8.64
C LEU A 729 15.87 -11.80 -9.96
N ASP A 730 16.90 -12.66 -9.90
CA ASP A 730 17.45 -13.40 -11.03
C ASP A 730 16.64 -14.69 -11.27
N PHE A 731 15.38 -14.51 -11.67
CA PHE A 731 14.43 -15.55 -12.01
C PHE A 731 13.40 -15.03 -13.00
N SER A 732 12.69 -15.90 -13.72
CA SER A 732 11.57 -15.55 -14.61
C SER A 732 10.42 -16.56 -14.48
N CYS A 733 9.18 -16.05 -14.51
CA CYS A 733 7.96 -16.84 -14.54
C CYS A 733 7.13 -16.49 -15.77
N ALA A 734 6.58 -17.49 -16.46
CA ALA A 734 5.87 -17.32 -17.71
C ALA A 734 4.80 -18.38 -17.96
N ILE A 735 3.84 -18.03 -18.82
CA ILE A 735 2.71 -18.83 -19.27
C ILE A 735 2.83 -19.02 -20.78
N PHE A 736 2.61 -20.25 -21.23
CA PHE A 736 2.77 -20.65 -22.63
C PHE A 736 1.53 -21.37 -23.13
N ASP A 737 1.21 -21.20 -24.40
CA ASP A 737 0.08 -21.87 -25.03
C ASP A 737 0.33 -23.39 -25.19
N PRO A 738 -0.66 -24.18 -25.64
CA PRO A 738 -0.48 -25.62 -25.86
C PRO A 738 0.65 -26.01 -26.84
N THR A 739 1.14 -25.08 -27.66
CA THR A 739 2.25 -25.28 -28.59
C THR A 739 3.61 -24.83 -28.04
N GLY A 740 3.63 -24.25 -26.84
CA GLY A 740 4.83 -23.75 -26.17
C GLY A 740 5.22 -22.31 -26.54
N ASP A 741 4.35 -21.57 -27.22
CA ASP A 741 4.56 -20.16 -27.53
C ASP A 741 4.14 -19.28 -26.34
N LEU A 742 4.87 -18.19 -26.13
CA LEU A 742 4.70 -17.32 -24.96
C LEU A 742 3.37 -16.55 -25.02
N ILE A 743 2.57 -16.66 -23.96
CA ILE A 743 1.33 -15.89 -23.77
C ILE A 743 1.61 -14.65 -22.91
N ALA A 744 2.24 -14.86 -21.76
CA ALA A 744 2.50 -13.82 -20.78
C ALA A 744 3.73 -14.16 -19.96
N ASN A 745 4.47 -13.13 -19.53
CA ASN A 745 5.64 -13.28 -18.69
C ASN A 745 5.72 -12.11 -17.72
N ALA A 746 6.12 -12.39 -16.49
CA ALA A 746 6.44 -11.29 -15.58
C ALA A 746 7.74 -10.59 -16.05
N PRO A 747 7.89 -9.28 -15.75
CA PRO A 747 9.02 -8.46 -16.20
C PRO A 747 10.29 -8.84 -15.44
N HIS A 748 10.92 -9.90 -15.93
CA HIS A 748 12.06 -10.58 -15.34
C HIS A 748 13.21 -10.69 -16.36
N MET A 749 14.28 -11.40 -15.99
CA MET A 749 15.53 -11.47 -16.75
C MET A 749 15.33 -11.74 -18.27
N PRO A 750 15.79 -10.84 -19.17
CA PRO A 750 15.47 -10.94 -20.60
C PRO A 750 16.05 -12.19 -21.26
N VAL A 751 17.21 -12.65 -20.76
CA VAL A 751 17.91 -13.84 -21.25
C VAL A 751 17.06 -15.11 -21.05
N HIS A 752 16.28 -15.18 -19.96
CA HIS A 752 15.33 -16.27 -19.73
C HIS A 752 14.19 -16.22 -20.74
N LEU A 753 13.60 -15.03 -20.94
CA LEU A 753 12.38 -14.86 -21.73
C LEU A 753 12.56 -15.27 -23.20
N GLY A 754 13.72 -14.97 -23.78
CA GLY A 754 14.01 -15.33 -25.17
C GLY A 754 14.21 -16.83 -25.41
N SER A 755 14.46 -17.63 -24.37
CA SER A 755 14.86 -19.04 -24.51
C SER A 755 13.87 -20.04 -23.90
N MET A 756 13.04 -19.61 -22.94
CA MET A 756 12.10 -20.51 -22.24
C MET A 756 11.11 -21.20 -23.18
N SER A 757 10.61 -20.56 -24.24
CA SER A 757 9.70 -21.21 -25.20
C SER A 757 10.32 -22.46 -25.84
N GLU A 758 11.63 -22.45 -26.12
CA GLU A 758 12.33 -23.62 -26.66
C GLU A 758 12.44 -24.75 -25.62
N SER A 759 12.61 -24.41 -24.34
CA SER A 759 12.53 -25.38 -23.24
C SER A 759 11.15 -26.04 -23.17
N ILE A 760 10.07 -25.26 -23.27
CA ILE A 760 8.71 -25.81 -23.27
C ILE A 760 8.49 -26.73 -24.47
N LYS A 761 8.85 -26.29 -25.68
CA LYS A 761 8.73 -27.08 -26.91
C LYS A 761 9.52 -28.38 -26.84
N SER A 762 10.71 -28.35 -26.25
CA SER A 762 11.52 -29.55 -26.00
C SER A 762 10.79 -30.54 -25.08
N ILE A 763 10.28 -30.07 -23.94
CA ILE A 763 9.52 -30.91 -23.00
C ILE A 763 8.26 -31.49 -23.66
N ILE A 764 7.52 -30.71 -24.46
CA ILE A 764 6.36 -31.18 -25.23
C ILE A 764 6.75 -32.30 -26.20
N GLY A 765 7.82 -32.06 -26.99
CA GLY A 765 8.26 -33.00 -28.02
C GLY A 765 8.79 -34.31 -27.46
N GLN A 766 9.43 -34.28 -26.28
CA GLN A 766 10.04 -35.45 -25.65
C GLN A 766 9.06 -36.23 -24.75
N ASN A 767 7.97 -35.60 -24.30
CA ASN A 767 7.02 -36.21 -23.37
C ASN A 767 5.58 -36.19 -23.94
N PRO A 768 5.26 -37.05 -24.94
CA PRO A 768 3.94 -37.06 -25.58
C PRO A 768 2.79 -37.51 -24.67
N THR A 769 3.10 -38.09 -23.51
CA THR A 769 2.14 -38.59 -22.51
C THR A 769 2.45 -37.96 -21.16
N MET A 770 1.89 -36.78 -20.91
CA MET A 770 1.95 -36.10 -19.60
C MET A 770 0.67 -36.40 -18.80
N GLN A 771 0.79 -36.45 -17.47
CA GLN A 771 -0.34 -36.60 -16.55
C GLN A 771 -0.59 -35.32 -15.72
N PRO A 772 -1.83 -35.11 -15.26
CA PRO A 772 -2.12 -34.06 -14.28
C PRO A 772 -1.26 -34.22 -13.02
N GLY A 773 -0.48 -33.18 -12.70
CA GLY A 773 0.39 -33.16 -11.52
C GLY A 773 1.86 -33.44 -11.81
N ASP A 774 2.21 -33.85 -13.03
CA ASP A 774 3.61 -33.97 -13.45
C ASP A 774 4.31 -32.60 -13.47
N VAL A 775 5.59 -32.59 -13.10
CA VAL A 775 6.45 -31.39 -13.23
C VAL A 775 7.82 -31.83 -13.73
N TYR A 776 8.33 -31.12 -14.73
CA TYR A 776 9.60 -31.41 -15.39
C TYR A 776 10.65 -30.36 -14.99
N VAL A 777 11.92 -30.75 -14.99
CA VAL A 777 13.06 -29.86 -14.72
C VAL A 777 14.15 -30.00 -15.76
N MET A 778 14.73 -28.87 -16.16
CA MET A 778 15.86 -28.82 -17.09
C MET A 778 16.68 -27.53 -16.97
N ASN A 779 17.95 -27.59 -17.36
CA ASN A 779 18.84 -26.44 -17.55
C ASN A 779 19.75 -26.60 -18.79
N ALA A 780 19.58 -27.67 -19.58
CA ALA A 780 20.43 -27.97 -20.72
C ALA A 780 20.42 -26.83 -21.76
N PRO A 781 21.58 -26.20 -22.05
CA PRO A 781 21.65 -25.08 -22.99
C PRO A 781 21.22 -25.43 -24.41
N TYR A 782 21.37 -26.72 -24.77
CA TYR A 782 21.00 -27.24 -26.09
C TYR A 782 19.50 -27.23 -26.36
N ASN A 783 18.68 -27.23 -25.30
CA ASN A 783 17.22 -27.33 -25.36
C ASN A 783 16.56 -26.09 -24.71
N GLY A 784 17.11 -24.91 -24.93
CA GLY A 784 16.54 -23.64 -24.45
C GLY A 784 16.94 -23.25 -23.02
N GLY A 785 17.81 -24.02 -22.35
CA GLY A 785 18.55 -23.53 -21.19
C GLY A 785 19.49 -22.39 -21.57
N THR A 786 19.82 -21.52 -20.61
CA THR A 786 20.73 -20.37 -20.82
C THR A 786 22.16 -20.71 -20.41
N HIS A 787 22.32 -21.23 -19.20
CA HIS A 787 23.52 -21.84 -18.65
C HIS A 787 23.10 -22.78 -17.51
N LEU A 788 24.01 -23.60 -16.97
CA LEU A 788 23.63 -24.64 -16.00
C LEU A 788 23.04 -24.10 -14.67
N PRO A 789 23.46 -22.92 -14.17
CA PRO A 789 22.84 -22.35 -12.98
C PRO A 789 21.39 -21.88 -13.13
N ASP A 790 20.88 -21.72 -14.35
CA ASP A 790 19.49 -21.35 -14.60
C ASP A 790 18.62 -22.61 -14.76
N ILE A 791 18.00 -23.03 -13.66
CA ILE A 791 17.15 -24.22 -13.62
C ILE A 791 15.72 -23.83 -13.97
N THR A 792 15.14 -24.49 -14.98
CA THR A 792 13.76 -24.30 -15.44
C THR A 792 12.89 -25.44 -14.95
N VAL A 793 11.80 -25.11 -14.25
CA VAL A 793 10.76 -26.03 -13.81
C VAL A 793 9.50 -25.77 -14.63
N ILE A 794 8.92 -26.80 -15.23
CA ILE A 794 7.85 -26.72 -16.22
C ILE A 794 6.68 -27.62 -15.79
N LYS A 795 5.47 -27.06 -15.75
CA LYS A 795 4.25 -27.77 -15.36
C LYS A 795 3.14 -27.64 -16.41
N PRO A 796 2.62 -28.74 -16.97
CA PRO A 796 1.41 -28.72 -17.78
C PRO A 796 0.17 -28.44 -16.93
N VAL A 797 -0.73 -27.60 -17.44
CA VAL A 797 -2.02 -27.30 -16.80
C VAL A 797 -3.16 -27.88 -17.63
N PHE A 798 -3.89 -28.81 -17.04
CA PHE A 798 -4.97 -29.55 -17.70
C PHE A 798 -6.33 -28.87 -17.50
N ASN A 799 -7.26 -29.15 -18.42
CA ASN A 799 -8.65 -28.77 -18.27
C ASN A 799 -9.35 -29.66 -17.22
N GLU A 800 -10.15 -29.10 -16.31
CA GLU A 800 -10.90 -29.92 -15.34
C GLU A 800 -11.95 -30.83 -16.01
N ALA A 801 -12.45 -30.44 -17.19
CA ALA A 801 -13.47 -31.17 -17.94
C ALA A 801 -12.91 -32.10 -19.04
N SER A 802 -11.59 -32.09 -19.31
CA SER A 802 -10.96 -32.95 -20.33
C SER A 802 -9.51 -33.31 -19.99
N THR A 803 -8.97 -34.35 -20.60
CA THR A 803 -7.55 -34.72 -20.42
C THR A 803 -6.60 -33.90 -21.30
N SER A 804 -7.07 -32.78 -21.88
CA SER A 804 -6.24 -31.92 -22.74
C SER A 804 -5.55 -30.84 -21.92
N ILE A 805 -4.31 -30.54 -22.31
CA ILE A 805 -3.53 -29.43 -21.75
C ILE A 805 -4.07 -28.11 -22.29
N ASN A 806 -4.39 -27.17 -21.40
CA ASN A 806 -4.86 -25.84 -21.75
C ASN A 806 -3.69 -24.87 -21.99
N PHE A 807 -2.64 -24.97 -21.18
CA PHE A 807 -1.44 -24.14 -21.24
C PHE A 807 -0.33 -24.77 -20.38
N TYR A 808 0.88 -24.21 -20.46
CA TYR A 808 2.01 -24.56 -19.59
C TYR A 808 2.39 -23.35 -18.74
N VAL A 809 2.88 -23.63 -17.54
CA VAL A 809 3.54 -22.64 -16.70
C VAL A 809 4.99 -23.05 -16.49
N ALA A 810 5.90 -22.08 -16.46
CA ALA A 810 7.29 -22.35 -16.16
C ALA A 810 7.93 -21.26 -15.31
N SER A 811 8.87 -21.71 -14.48
CA SER A 811 9.68 -20.87 -13.60
C SER A 811 11.14 -21.22 -13.81
N ARG A 812 11.96 -20.22 -14.13
CA ARG A 812 13.41 -20.35 -14.25
C ARG A 812 14.08 -19.53 -13.16
N GLY A 813 15.01 -20.09 -12.41
CA GLY A 813 15.71 -19.37 -11.34
C GLY A 813 17.22 -19.63 -11.35
N HIS A 814 17.99 -18.62 -10.99
CA HIS A 814 19.44 -18.71 -10.93
C HIS A 814 19.93 -19.20 -9.57
N HIS A 815 20.70 -20.28 -9.57
CA HIS A 815 21.31 -20.86 -8.38
C HIS A 815 22.80 -20.54 -8.29
N ALA A 816 23.25 -19.98 -7.17
CA ALA A 816 24.66 -19.57 -7.04
C ALA A 816 25.65 -20.75 -7.11
N ASP A 817 25.22 -21.95 -6.76
CA ASP A 817 26.03 -23.16 -6.82
C ASP A 817 25.18 -24.35 -7.26
N VAL A 818 25.62 -25.01 -8.32
CA VAL A 818 25.04 -26.24 -8.90
C VAL A 818 26.13 -27.29 -9.16
N GLY A 819 27.25 -27.22 -8.42
CA GLY A 819 28.36 -28.15 -8.51
C GLY A 819 29.43 -27.78 -9.55
N GLY A 820 29.50 -26.52 -9.96
CA GLY A 820 30.52 -26.02 -10.89
C GLY A 820 31.91 -25.87 -10.25
N THR A 821 32.94 -25.63 -11.07
CA THR A 821 34.34 -25.49 -10.60
C THR A 821 34.58 -24.25 -9.72
N VAL A 822 33.76 -23.20 -9.88
CA VAL A 822 33.70 -22.04 -8.99
C VAL A 822 32.24 -21.68 -8.68
N PRO A 823 31.93 -21.22 -7.46
CA PRO A 823 30.61 -20.67 -7.14
C PRO A 823 30.33 -19.36 -7.92
N GLY A 824 29.07 -19.12 -8.27
CA GLY A 824 28.60 -17.85 -8.88
C GLY A 824 28.35 -17.88 -10.38
N SER A 825 28.39 -19.06 -11.02
CA SER A 825 28.25 -19.29 -12.46
C SER A 825 29.45 -18.88 -13.33
N ALA A 826 29.51 -19.49 -14.53
CA ALA A 826 30.40 -19.21 -15.66
C ALA A 826 31.88 -18.99 -15.29
N PRO A 827 32.59 -20.06 -14.85
CA PRO A 827 34.05 -20.00 -14.69
C PRO A 827 34.69 -19.46 -15.97
N ALA A 828 35.46 -18.37 -15.87
CA ALA A 828 36.06 -17.71 -17.03
C ALA A 828 37.04 -18.62 -17.82
N ASN A 829 37.42 -19.74 -17.22
CA ASN A 829 38.32 -20.75 -17.77
C ASN A 829 37.61 -22.07 -18.12
N SER A 830 36.27 -22.11 -18.15
CA SER A 830 35.53 -23.30 -18.59
C SER A 830 35.86 -23.66 -20.05
N THR A 831 36.11 -24.95 -20.27
CA THR A 831 36.37 -25.56 -21.59
C THR A 831 35.32 -26.61 -21.98
N SER A 832 34.51 -27.08 -21.02
CA SER A 832 33.32 -27.91 -21.21
C SER A 832 32.16 -27.37 -20.39
N VAL A 833 30.91 -27.66 -20.81
CA VAL A 833 29.69 -27.29 -20.07
C VAL A 833 29.63 -27.97 -18.69
N ASP A 834 30.19 -29.17 -18.55
CA ASP A 834 30.22 -29.90 -17.28
C ASP A 834 31.03 -29.19 -16.18
N GLU A 835 31.91 -28.24 -16.57
CA GLU A 835 32.71 -27.45 -15.62
C GLU A 835 31.90 -26.30 -14.99
N GLU A 836 30.71 -26.01 -15.55
CA GLU A 836 29.75 -25.02 -15.04
C GLU A 836 28.79 -25.62 -13.99
N GLY A 837 28.63 -26.94 -13.95
CA GLY A 837 27.80 -27.64 -12.96
C GLY A 837 27.02 -28.83 -13.51
N ILE A 838 25.93 -29.18 -12.81
CA ILE A 838 25.06 -30.30 -13.18
C ILE A 838 24.21 -29.94 -14.41
N LEU A 839 24.20 -30.82 -15.41
CA LEU A 839 23.34 -30.74 -16.60
C LEU A 839 22.10 -31.62 -16.43
N LEU A 840 20.92 -31.00 -16.53
CA LEU A 840 19.57 -31.57 -16.48
C LEU A 840 18.90 -31.32 -17.84
N ASP A 841 18.59 -32.38 -18.58
CA ASP A 841 18.05 -32.23 -19.94
C ASP A 841 16.51 -32.27 -19.97
N ASN A 842 15.92 -33.34 -19.44
CA ASN A 842 14.47 -33.53 -19.34
C ASN A 842 14.20 -34.53 -18.22
N GLU A 843 14.22 -34.04 -16.98
CA GLU A 843 14.02 -34.88 -15.81
C GLU A 843 12.60 -34.69 -15.27
N LEU A 844 11.91 -35.78 -14.96
CA LEU A 844 10.61 -35.74 -14.31
C LEU A 844 10.83 -35.54 -12.80
N LEU A 845 10.59 -34.33 -12.33
CA LEU A 845 10.86 -33.89 -10.96
C LEU A 845 9.72 -34.25 -9.99
N VAL A 846 8.48 -34.19 -10.46
CA VAL A 846 7.28 -34.49 -9.67
C VAL A 846 6.39 -35.42 -10.47
N VAL A 847 5.89 -36.48 -9.84
CA VAL A 847 4.95 -37.44 -10.44
C VAL A 847 3.65 -37.42 -9.65
N ASP A 848 2.53 -37.21 -10.32
CA ASP A 848 1.20 -37.15 -9.70
C ASP A 848 1.15 -36.21 -8.48
N GLY A 849 1.85 -35.08 -8.53
CA GLY A 849 1.93 -34.09 -7.46
C GLY A 849 2.82 -34.47 -6.27
N ARG A 850 3.70 -35.48 -6.39
CA ARG A 850 4.66 -35.88 -5.34
C ARG A 850 6.10 -35.74 -5.84
N PHE A 851 6.90 -35.02 -5.05
CA PHE A 851 8.34 -34.79 -5.27
C PHE A 851 9.17 -36.04 -4.97
#